data_AF-A0A6B1E1N9-F1
#
_entry.id   AF-A0A6B1E1N9-F1
#
_cell.length_a   1.000
_cell.length_b   1.000
_cell.length_c   1.000
_cell.angle_alpha   90.00
_cell.angle_beta   90.00
_cell.angle_gamma   90.00
#
_symmetry.space_group_name_H-M   'P 1'
#
loop_
_entity.id
_entity.type
_entity.pdbx_description
1 polymer ?
#
loop_
_entity_poly.entity_id
_entity_poly.type
_entity_poly.pdbx_seq_one_letter_code
_entity_poly.pdbx_strand_id
1 'polypeptide(L)'
;MSFLVPAAFAALAIAIPVILMYMLRLRRREVLISSTFLWRQVVKDTEANTPWQRLRRNLLLFLQLLILLALVLALARPFIQVPTISAGKIALLLDASASMTATDIAGETRLQAALEQARNIVNNMNPQDSIALIRVADSAEPLTAYTSDKNKLRRALDGILPSQGGADWDTALTLAAAGTAGAENFSIVLISDGGIGAAAELPVNIPQPIYVPVGESAANIAITALATRALPGGAPQLFAQVTNYGDAPADVSLVIRLDDVLRLSRSGSIPPRSQLPIPFDEPISEAFTTLSATLTFAGGAQDYLALDNQAWSVQSEATTRRVYYVSQTGNLFLEQALRSLPGLKTYRGSTDSRSLPGAEFDLYVFDGWLPNSLPAGDMLLFNPPNSTGYFSVGAPQAASSDIRVKGASPITAFVDLDEMSLLSHRQLSANWAEPLIQAGDSAILLAGRLNAQQIAILPFDLRDSNLPLLIAFPLLMANLLDWFSPADIISQSAGLTIGDVLTISPPLRADSIRITAPDATVYELPVAGDTLAFTQTDQLGLYQLDVIEADEVARSQAFAVNLFATGESDIRPVPAGELRLGGAGESASGEEQLGLQEFWLPLAVLALLLLMIEWWVYHRRLRAPTVLGAGRRFSWLPRWGRNS
;
A
#
# COMPACT_ATOMS: atom_id res chain seq x y z
N MET A 1 -17.78 -35.76 -6.03
CA MET A 1 -17.47 -36.47 -4.78
C MET A 1 -17.01 -37.86 -5.13
N SER A 2 -15.83 -38.22 -4.65
CA SER A 2 -15.18 -39.52 -4.89
C SER A 2 -15.04 -40.27 -3.56
N PHE A 3 -14.77 -41.58 -3.60
CA PHE A 3 -14.66 -42.42 -2.40
C PHE A 3 -13.27 -43.04 -2.30
N LEU A 4 -12.62 -42.93 -1.14
CA LEU A 4 -11.28 -43.52 -0.92
C LEU A 4 -11.34 -45.06 -0.84
N VAL A 5 -12.43 -45.60 -0.32
CA VAL A 5 -12.60 -47.06 -0.16
C VAL A 5 -13.92 -47.51 -0.80
N PRO A 6 -14.01 -47.60 -2.14
CA PRO A 6 -15.24 -48.03 -2.82
C PRO A 6 -15.66 -49.46 -2.42
N ALA A 7 -14.70 -50.30 -2.02
CA ALA A 7 -14.96 -51.65 -1.53
C ALA A 7 -15.83 -51.68 -0.25
N ALA A 8 -15.90 -50.58 0.51
CA ALA A 8 -16.73 -50.49 1.71
C ALA A 8 -18.23 -50.69 1.42
N PHE A 9 -18.70 -50.40 0.20
CA PHE A 9 -20.09 -50.66 -0.20
C PHE A 9 -20.46 -52.15 -0.16
N ALA A 10 -19.50 -53.08 -0.19
CA ALA A 10 -19.75 -54.50 -0.01
C ALA A 10 -20.34 -54.83 1.38
N ALA A 11 -20.04 -54.02 2.41
CA ALA A 11 -20.60 -54.18 3.74
C ALA A 11 -22.12 -53.94 3.80
N LEU A 12 -22.70 -53.31 2.77
CA LEU A 12 -24.15 -53.17 2.63
C LEU A 12 -24.86 -54.53 2.45
N ALA A 13 -24.13 -55.58 2.06
CA ALA A 13 -24.63 -56.96 2.06
C ALA A 13 -25.10 -57.44 3.44
N ILE A 14 -24.63 -56.83 4.54
CA ILE A 14 -25.10 -57.09 5.92
C ILE A 14 -26.60 -56.72 6.08
N ALA A 15 -27.14 -55.86 5.22
CA ALA A 15 -28.58 -55.59 5.20
C ALA A 15 -29.41 -56.86 4.93
N ILE A 16 -28.88 -57.81 4.13
CA ILE A 16 -29.58 -59.05 3.75
C ILE A 16 -29.88 -59.91 4.99
N PRO A 17 -28.90 -60.35 5.80
CA PRO A 17 -29.18 -61.12 7.01
C PRO A 17 -29.99 -60.33 8.04
N VAL A 18 -29.85 -59.01 8.14
CA VAL A 18 -30.66 -58.17 9.05
C VAL A 18 -32.14 -58.23 8.67
N ILE A 19 -32.45 -58.04 7.38
CA ILE A 19 -33.82 -58.15 6.84
C ILE A 19 -34.34 -59.58 6.99
N LEU A 20 -33.50 -60.59 6.69
CA LEU A 20 -33.87 -62.00 6.74
C LEU A 20 -34.17 -62.47 8.18
N MET A 21 -33.31 -62.12 9.14
CA MET A 21 -33.53 -62.36 10.57
C MET A 21 -34.82 -61.68 11.04
N TYR A 22 -35.10 -60.47 10.56
CA TYR A 22 -36.33 -59.77 10.89
C TYR A 22 -37.57 -60.47 10.31
N MET A 23 -37.49 -60.97 9.09
CA MET A 23 -38.58 -61.70 8.43
C MET A 23 -38.84 -63.05 9.10
N LEU A 24 -37.79 -63.73 9.57
CA LEU A 24 -37.86 -65.02 10.25
C LEU A 24 -38.29 -64.94 11.72
N ARG A 25 -38.32 -63.75 12.32
CA ARG A 25 -38.74 -63.56 13.71
C ARG A 25 -40.26 -63.68 13.86
N LEU A 26 -40.75 -64.92 13.89
CA LEU A 26 -42.14 -65.23 14.23
C LEU A 26 -42.40 -64.90 15.71
N ARG A 27 -43.06 -63.76 15.97
CA ARG A 27 -43.67 -63.51 17.28
C ARG A 27 -44.99 -64.27 17.36
N ARG A 28 -44.98 -65.43 18.02
CA ARG A 28 -46.22 -66.08 18.46
C ARG A 28 -46.73 -65.30 19.66
N ARG A 29 -47.86 -64.59 19.49
CA ARG A 29 -48.64 -64.11 20.63
C ARG A 29 -49.62 -65.21 20.97
N GLU A 30 -49.41 -65.83 22.12
CA GLU A 30 -50.41 -66.72 22.70
C GLU A 30 -51.57 -65.86 23.18
N VAL A 31 -52.73 -66.05 22.55
CA VAL A 31 -53.98 -65.42 22.97
C VAL A 31 -54.84 -66.54 23.52
N LEU A 32 -55.22 -66.42 24.80
CA LEU A 32 -56.18 -67.33 25.43
C LEU A 32 -57.56 -67.03 24.85
N ILE A 33 -58.12 -68.03 24.14
CA ILE A 33 -59.43 -67.95 23.49
C ILE A 33 -60.32 -69.06 24.06
N SER A 34 -61.58 -68.74 24.33
CA SER A 34 -62.52 -69.60 25.06
C SER A 34 -63.14 -70.74 24.25
N SER A 35 -62.86 -70.86 22.93
CA SER A 35 -63.29 -72.01 22.12
C SER A 35 -62.42 -72.22 20.87
N THR A 36 -62.02 -73.46 20.61
CA THR A 36 -61.15 -73.89 19.49
C THR A 36 -61.90 -74.19 18.19
N PHE A 37 -63.24 -74.22 18.21
CA PHE A 37 -64.04 -74.69 17.07
C PHE A 37 -64.16 -73.65 15.93
N LEU A 38 -64.27 -72.35 16.26
CA LEU A 38 -64.45 -71.27 15.27
C LEU A 38 -63.16 -70.86 14.52
N TRP A 39 -61.99 -71.24 15.01
CA TRP A 39 -60.70 -70.83 14.43
C TRP A 39 -60.20 -71.72 13.30
N ARG A 40 -60.71 -72.96 13.16
CA ARG A 40 -60.35 -73.84 12.03
C ARG A 40 -60.85 -73.32 10.68
N GLN A 41 -61.85 -72.42 10.67
CA GLN A 41 -62.47 -71.92 9.44
C GLN A 41 -61.92 -70.56 8.97
N VAL A 42 -61.06 -69.91 9.75
CA VAL A 42 -60.47 -68.58 9.41
C VAL A 42 -59.02 -68.70 8.92
N VAL A 43 -58.39 -69.87 9.03
CA VAL A 43 -56.98 -70.08 8.69
C VAL A 43 -56.73 -70.25 7.18
N LYS A 44 -57.76 -70.23 6.33
CA LYS A 44 -57.60 -70.49 4.88
C LYS A 44 -57.39 -69.28 3.97
N ASP A 45 -57.48 -68.03 4.44
CA ASP A 45 -57.36 -66.84 3.57
C ASP A 45 -56.31 -65.80 4.00
N THR A 46 -55.16 -66.22 4.55
CA THR A 46 -54.07 -65.27 4.87
C THR A 46 -52.69 -65.68 4.34
N GLU A 47 -52.66 -66.34 3.18
CA GLU A 47 -51.44 -66.64 2.43
C GLU A 47 -51.47 -65.92 1.09
N ALA A 48 -50.92 -64.69 1.04
CA ALA A 48 -50.37 -64.14 -0.22
C ALA A 48 -49.60 -62.81 -0.06
N ASN A 49 -49.82 -62.00 0.99
CA ASN A 49 -49.19 -60.65 1.06
C ASN A 49 -48.64 -60.22 2.44
N THR A 50 -48.53 -61.14 3.39
CA THR A 50 -48.12 -60.85 4.77
C THR A 50 -46.65 -60.50 5.03
N PRO A 51 -45.62 -60.94 4.26
CA PRO A 51 -44.24 -60.59 4.58
C PRO A 51 -43.94 -59.09 4.31
N TRP A 52 -44.40 -58.55 3.18
CA TRP A 52 -44.12 -57.18 2.75
C TRP A 52 -44.89 -56.09 3.52
N GLN A 53 -46.10 -56.39 4.01
CA GLN A 53 -46.86 -55.47 4.86
C GLN A 53 -46.20 -55.25 6.24
N ARG A 54 -45.44 -56.23 6.75
CA ARG A 54 -44.72 -56.13 8.04
C ARG A 54 -43.47 -55.26 7.96
N LEU A 55 -42.85 -55.17 6.77
CA LEU A 55 -41.68 -54.33 6.52
C LEU A 55 -42.05 -52.83 6.56
N ARG A 56 -43.24 -52.47 6.06
CA ARG A 56 -43.71 -51.06 5.99
C ARG A 56 -44.05 -50.41 7.33
N ARG A 57 -44.22 -51.16 8.43
CA ARG A 57 -44.71 -50.62 9.73
C ARG A 57 -43.69 -50.64 10.86
N ASN A 58 -42.39 -50.81 10.57
CA ASN A 58 -41.37 -50.92 11.61
C ASN A 58 -40.27 -49.87 11.50
N LEU A 59 -40.49 -48.79 12.27
CA LEU A 59 -39.53 -47.71 12.47
C LEU A 59 -38.13 -48.20 12.88
N LEU A 60 -38.04 -49.27 13.69
CA LEU A 60 -36.76 -49.84 14.15
C LEU A 60 -35.93 -50.44 13.02
N LEU A 61 -36.56 -51.17 12.09
CA LEU A 61 -35.83 -51.77 10.95
C LEU A 61 -35.32 -50.69 10.00
N PHE A 62 -36.12 -49.66 9.76
CA PHE A 62 -35.71 -48.52 8.93
C PHE A 62 -34.51 -47.80 9.57
N LEU A 63 -34.54 -47.62 10.88
CA LEU A 63 -33.45 -46.97 11.60
C LEU A 63 -32.16 -47.82 11.60
N GLN A 64 -32.26 -49.14 11.75
CA GLN A 64 -31.11 -50.06 11.63
C GLN A 64 -30.47 -50.00 10.23
N LEU A 65 -31.29 -49.95 9.18
CA LEU A 65 -30.81 -49.76 7.80
C LEU A 65 -30.14 -48.39 7.60
N LEU A 66 -30.67 -47.34 8.23
CA LEU A 66 -30.11 -45.99 8.16
C LEU A 66 -28.77 -45.90 8.91
N ILE A 67 -28.65 -46.54 10.08
CA ILE A 67 -27.39 -46.66 10.82
C ILE A 67 -26.36 -47.42 9.99
N LEU A 68 -26.74 -48.56 9.41
CA LEU A 68 -25.87 -49.34 8.53
C LEU A 68 -25.41 -48.50 7.33
N LEU A 69 -26.32 -47.77 6.68
CA LEU A 69 -25.99 -46.89 5.56
C LEU A 69 -25.01 -45.79 5.98
N ALA A 70 -25.25 -45.12 7.10
CA ALA A 70 -24.37 -44.08 7.62
C ALA A 70 -22.97 -44.62 7.97
N LEU A 71 -22.88 -45.81 8.58
CA LEU A 71 -21.62 -46.48 8.86
C LEU A 71 -20.88 -46.89 7.59
N VAL A 72 -21.57 -47.43 6.59
CA VAL A 72 -20.98 -47.80 5.30
C VAL A 72 -20.46 -46.56 4.58
N LEU A 73 -21.19 -45.44 4.61
CA LEU A 73 -20.74 -44.17 4.04
C LEU A 73 -19.56 -43.59 4.81
N ALA A 74 -19.54 -43.65 6.14
CA ALA A 74 -18.39 -43.25 6.94
C ALA A 74 -17.15 -44.10 6.60
N LEU A 75 -17.32 -45.42 6.41
CA LEU A 75 -16.25 -46.34 6.04
C LEU A 75 -15.77 -46.15 4.60
N ALA A 76 -16.68 -45.79 3.68
CA ALA A 76 -16.35 -45.48 2.28
C ALA A 76 -15.52 -44.19 2.12
N ARG A 77 -15.45 -43.37 3.19
CA ARG A 77 -14.67 -42.12 3.26
C ARG A 77 -14.88 -41.23 2.03
N PRO A 78 -16.07 -40.62 1.86
CA PRO A 78 -16.32 -39.66 0.81
C PRO A 78 -15.40 -38.45 0.97
N PHE A 79 -14.82 -38.02 -0.14
CA PHE A 79 -13.92 -36.86 -0.17
C PHE A 79 -14.26 -35.91 -1.33
N ILE A 80 -13.83 -34.66 -1.16
CA ILE A 80 -13.69 -33.68 -2.24
C ILE A 80 -12.21 -33.33 -2.40
N GLN A 81 -11.80 -33.07 -3.64
CA GLN A 81 -10.46 -32.59 -3.95
C GLN A 81 -10.43 -31.09 -3.66
N VAL A 82 -9.48 -30.67 -2.84
CA VAL A 82 -9.24 -29.26 -2.50
C VAL A 82 -7.77 -28.98 -2.81
N PRO A 83 -7.42 -27.83 -3.42
CA PRO A 83 -6.03 -27.43 -3.55
C PRO A 83 -5.38 -27.48 -2.17
N THR A 84 -4.39 -28.35 -1.98
CA THR A 84 -3.77 -28.53 -0.66
C THR A 84 -2.35 -28.04 -0.70
N ILE A 85 -2.06 -27.20 0.29
CA ILE A 85 -0.73 -26.72 0.61
C ILE A 85 0.01 -27.93 1.19
N SER A 86 1.19 -28.25 0.65
CA SER A 86 1.96 -29.42 1.11
C SER A 86 2.19 -29.37 2.63
N ALA A 87 2.08 -30.52 3.30
CA ALA A 87 2.33 -30.60 4.73
C ALA A 87 3.80 -30.20 5.01
N GLY A 88 4.03 -29.19 5.87
CA GLY A 88 5.37 -28.63 6.07
C GLY A 88 5.41 -27.14 6.47
N LYS A 89 6.41 -26.41 5.95
CA LYS A 89 6.57 -24.96 6.21
C LYS A 89 5.82 -24.14 5.16
N ILE A 90 4.98 -23.23 5.61
CA ILE A 90 4.15 -22.39 4.76
C ILE A 90 4.49 -20.92 5.01
N ALA A 91 4.91 -20.19 3.97
CA ALA A 91 4.97 -18.73 4.01
C ALA A 91 3.64 -18.19 3.48
N LEU A 92 2.86 -17.54 4.34
CA LEU A 92 1.59 -16.91 3.98
C LEU A 92 1.82 -15.41 3.80
N LEU A 93 1.81 -14.97 2.54
CA LEU A 93 1.91 -13.56 2.15
C LEU A 93 0.49 -13.04 1.97
N LEU A 94 0.15 -12.05 2.79
CA LEU A 94 -1.13 -11.37 2.71
C LEU A 94 -0.90 -9.95 2.20
N ASP A 95 -1.49 -9.66 1.05
CA ASP A 95 -1.54 -8.32 0.50
C ASP A 95 -2.41 -7.40 1.36
N ALA A 96 -1.85 -6.25 1.72
CA ALA A 96 -2.49 -5.18 2.46
C ALA A 96 -2.22 -3.83 1.78
N SER A 97 -1.97 -3.81 0.47
CA SER A 97 -1.83 -2.60 -0.32
C SER A 97 -3.11 -1.76 -0.39
N ALA A 98 -3.01 -0.58 -1.01
CA ALA A 98 -4.11 0.35 -1.21
C ALA A 98 -5.29 -0.30 -1.98
N SER A 99 -5.01 -1.08 -3.03
CA SER A 99 -6.04 -1.76 -3.83
C SER A 99 -6.87 -2.75 -3.00
N MET A 100 -6.29 -3.32 -1.94
CA MET A 100 -6.98 -4.22 -1.01
C MET A 100 -8.02 -3.51 -0.12
N THR A 101 -8.09 -2.18 -0.14
CA THR A 101 -9.18 -1.42 0.49
C THR A 101 -10.44 -1.32 -0.38
N ALA A 102 -10.39 -1.80 -1.63
CA ALA A 102 -11.52 -1.74 -2.54
C ALA A 102 -12.75 -2.49 -2.01
N THR A 103 -13.95 -1.96 -2.27
CA THR A 103 -15.23 -2.47 -1.75
C THR A 103 -16.09 -3.12 -2.82
N ASP A 104 -15.48 -3.82 -3.77
CA ASP A 104 -16.17 -4.50 -4.87
C ASP A 104 -16.83 -5.80 -4.45
N ILE A 105 -16.44 -6.37 -3.30
CA ILE A 105 -17.08 -7.52 -2.66
C ILE A 105 -18.21 -7.02 -1.77
N ALA A 106 -19.40 -7.63 -1.85
CA ALA A 106 -20.64 -7.13 -1.26
C ALA A 106 -20.55 -6.83 0.26
N GLY A 107 -20.29 -5.56 0.59
CA GLY A 107 -20.34 -5.02 1.95
C GLY A 107 -19.03 -5.06 2.74
N GLU A 108 -17.94 -5.53 2.14
CA GLU A 108 -16.64 -5.74 2.80
C GLU A 108 -15.49 -5.27 1.89
N THR A 109 -14.31 -5.02 2.48
CA THR A 109 -13.11 -4.72 1.69
C THR A 109 -12.44 -5.99 1.19
N ARG A 110 -11.66 -5.91 0.11
CA ARG A 110 -10.83 -7.04 -0.37
C ARG A 110 -9.92 -7.58 0.74
N LEU A 111 -9.32 -6.73 1.56
CA LEU A 111 -8.50 -7.15 2.70
C LEU A 111 -9.29 -7.99 3.71
N GLN A 112 -10.56 -7.64 3.98
CA GLN A 112 -11.41 -8.46 4.86
C GLN A 112 -11.64 -9.85 4.28
N ALA A 113 -12.00 -9.94 3.00
CA ALA A 113 -12.14 -11.22 2.31
C ALA A 113 -10.82 -12.03 2.32
N ALA A 114 -9.68 -11.37 2.11
CA ALA A 114 -8.35 -11.97 2.17
C ALA A 114 -8.02 -12.51 3.56
N LEU A 115 -8.36 -11.77 4.62
CA LEU A 115 -8.23 -12.21 6.02
C LEU A 115 -9.11 -13.43 6.31
N GLU A 116 -10.31 -13.50 5.77
CA GLU A 116 -11.16 -14.70 5.90
C GLU A 116 -10.53 -15.93 5.24
N GLN A 117 -9.98 -15.78 4.03
CA GLN A 117 -9.25 -16.86 3.35
C GLN A 117 -8.02 -17.30 4.16
N ALA A 118 -7.24 -16.35 4.69
CA ALA A 118 -6.11 -16.62 5.57
C ALA A 118 -6.53 -17.39 6.85
N ARG A 119 -7.65 -16.99 7.48
CA ARG A 119 -8.20 -17.70 8.65
C ARG A 119 -8.60 -19.13 8.29
N ASN A 120 -9.19 -19.35 7.12
CA ASN A 120 -9.57 -20.69 6.66
C ASN A 120 -8.33 -21.58 6.50
N ILE A 121 -7.23 -21.06 5.95
CA ILE A 121 -5.95 -21.77 5.85
C ILE A 121 -5.42 -22.13 7.25
N VAL A 122 -5.34 -21.16 8.17
CA VAL A 122 -4.87 -21.40 9.55
C VAL A 122 -5.76 -22.40 10.30
N ASN A 123 -7.07 -22.37 10.07
CA ASN A 123 -8.01 -23.29 10.71
C ASN A 123 -7.82 -24.73 10.22
N ASN A 124 -7.59 -24.91 8.92
CA ASN A 124 -7.43 -26.22 8.27
C ASN A 124 -6.00 -26.79 8.34
N MET A 125 -5.03 -26.01 8.80
CA MET A 125 -3.65 -26.40 9.03
C MET A 125 -3.51 -27.65 9.91
N ASN A 126 -2.64 -28.59 9.53
CA ASN A 126 -2.34 -29.79 10.31
C ASN A 126 -1.43 -29.46 11.51
N PRO A 127 -1.42 -30.28 12.58
CA PRO A 127 -0.55 -30.05 13.73
C PRO A 127 0.96 -30.07 13.43
N GLN A 128 1.37 -30.66 12.30
CA GLN A 128 2.76 -30.75 11.86
C GLN A 128 3.19 -29.59 10.97
N ASP A 129 2.24 -28.80 10.48
CA ASP A 129 2.55 -27.66 9.63
C ASP A 129 3.11 -26.51 10.48
N SER A 130 3.80 -25.57 9.85
CA SER A 130 4.16 -24.29 10.48
C SER A 130 3.96 -23.16 9.50
N ILE A 131 3.26 -22.10 9.92
CA ILE A 131 2.98 -20.94 9.08
C ILE A 131 3.81 -19.76 9.59
N ALA A 132 4.47 -19.06 8.67
CA ALA A 132 4.94 -17.69 8.87
C ALA A 132 3.98 -16.75 8.16
N LEU A 133 3.55 -15.68 8.84
CA LEU A 133 2.64 -14.67 8.30
C LEU A 133 3.44 -13.41 7.97
N ILE A 134 3.34 -12.98 6.72
CA ILE A 134 4.01 -11.79 6.18
C ILE A 134 2.92 -10.85 5.66
N ARG A 135 2.86 -9.63 6.18
CA ARG A 135 2.02 -8.55 5.64
C ARG A 135 2.82 -7.88 4.53
N VAL A 136 2.19 -7.71 3.36
CA VAL A 136 2.80 -7.05 2.22
C VAL A 136 2.09 -5.72 1.99
N ALA A 137 2.83 -4.63 2.14
CA ALA A 137 2.38 -3.26 1.98
C ALA A 137 3.58 -2.44 1.47
N ASP A 138 3.58 -1.13 1.69
CA ASP A 138 4.66 -0.20 1.33
C ASP A 138 6.02 -0.64 1.92
N SER A 139 5.96 -1.37 3.03
CA SER A 139 7.04 -2.23 3.51
C SER A 139 6.51 -3.64 3.83
N ALA A 140 7.34 -4.64 3.58
CA ALA A 140 7.01 -6.04 3.89
C ALA A 140 7.43 -6.40 5.32
N GLU A 141 6.47 -6.87 6.13
CA GLU A 141 6.66 -7.09 7.56
C GLU A 141 6.34 -8.55 7.98
N PRO A 142 7.30 -9.28 8.57
CA PRO A 142 7.05 -10.61 9.12
C PRO A 142 6.35 -10.51 10.48
N LEU A 143 5.03 -10.66 10.50
CA LEU A 143 4.21 -10.58 11.71
C LEU A 143 4.42 -11.77 12.65
N THR A 144 4.72 -12.94 12.09
CA THR A 144 5.04 -14.14 12.86
C THR A 144 6.15 -14.95 12.20
N ALA A 145 7.08 -15.43 13.02
CA ALA A 145 7.96 -16.53 12.63
C ALA A 145 7.15 -17.84 12.49
N TYR A 146 7.71 -18.81 11.75
CA TYR A 146 7.12 -20.13 11.55
C TYR A 146 6.63 -20.75 12.87
N THR A 147 5.33 -20.95 12.98
CA THR A 147 4.67 -21.48 14.18
C THR A 147 3.52 -22.40 13.82
N SER A 148 3.29 -23.42 14.65
CA SER A 148 2.10 -24.28 14.61
C SER A 148 0.98 -23.81 15.55
N ASP A 149 1.25 -22.77 16.36
CA ASP A 149 0.26 -22.18 17.27
C ASP A 149 -0.78 -21.35 16.50
N LYS A 150 -1.94 -21.97 16.25
CA LYS A 150 -3.10 -21.34 15.60
C LYS A 150 -3.60 -20.09 16.34
N ASN A 151 -3.48 -20.02 17.67
CA ASN A 151 -3.95 -18.85 18.41
C ASN A 151 -3.00 -17.66 18.25
N LYS A 152 -1.70 -17.91 18.07
CA LYS A 152 -0.74 -16.85 17.73
C LYS A 152 -0.99 -16.31 16.32
N LEU A 153 -1.24 -17.20 15.36
CA LEU A 153 -1.57 -16.81 13.98
C LEU A 153 -2.88 -16.02 13.87
N ARG A 154 -3.94 -16.47 14.57
CA ARG A 154 -5.22 -15.73 14.61
C ARG A 154 -5.07 -14.32 15.15
N ARG A 155 -4.35 -14.17 16.28
CA ARG A 155 -4.07 -12.84 16.86
C ARG A 155 -3.27 -11.94 15.93
N ALA A 156 -2.34 -12.51 15.16
CA ALA A 156 -1.58 -11.75 14.18
C ALA A 156 -2.48 -11.29 13.02
N LEU A 157 -3.36 -12.17 12.51
CA LEU A 157 -4.35 -11.82 11.48
C LEU A 157 -5.34 -10.75 11.95
N ASP A 158 -5.76 -10.78 13.22
CA ASP A 158 -6.66 -9.77 13.80
C ASP A 158 -6.04 -8.36 13.89
N GLY A 159 -4.70 -8.26 13.89
CA GLY A 159 -3.97 -7.00 13.98
C GLY A 159 -3.58 -6.38 12.64
N ILE A 160 -3.92 -7.01 11.52
CA ILE A 160 -3.52 -6.51 10.19
C ILE A 160 -4.39 -5.33 9.80
N LEU A 161 -3.73 -4.22 9.47
CA LEU A 161 -4.36 -3.02 8.95
C LEU A 161 -3.98 -2.82 7.47
N PRO A 162 -4.90 -2.26 6.66
CA PRO A 162 -4.57 -1.87 5.30
C PRO A 162 -3.53 -0.74 5.30
N SER A 163 -2.67 -0.73 4.28
CA SER A 163 -1.86 0.42 3.93
C SER A 163 -2.60 1.31 2.94
N GLN A 164 -2.17 2.57 2.85
CA GLN A 164 -2.63 3.48 1.82
C GLN A 164 -1.71 3.45 0.59
N GLY A 165 -0.56 2.75 0.65
CA GLY A 165 0.45 2.68 -0.41
C GLY A 165 0.46 1.35 -1.18
N GLY A 166 1.46 1.20 -2.06
CA GLY A 166 1.63 -0.01 -2.86
C GLY A 166 2.23 -1.19 -2.07
N ALA A 167 2.38 -2.35 -2.73
CA ALA A 167 3.00 -3.54 -2.13
C ALA A 167 4.48 -3.76 -2.56
N ASP A 168 5.40 -3.88 -1.59
CA ASP A 168 6.79 -4.30 -1.79
C ASP A 168 6.89 -5.84 -1.87
N TRP A 169 6.59 -6.35 -3.07
CA TRP A 169 6.64 -7.77 -3.37
C TRP A 169 8.05 -8.36 -3.34
N ASP A 170 9.06 -7.59 -3.71
CA ASP A 170 10.45 -8.08 -3.79
C ASP A 170 10.99 -8.40 -2.39
N THR A 171 10.77 -7.49 -1.42
CA THR A 171 11.14 -7.74 -0.02
C THR A 171 10.29 -8.87 0.57
N ALA A 172 8.98 -8.91 0.29
CA ALA A 172 8.11 -9.97 0.80
C ALA A 172 8.51 -11.37 0.31
N LEU A 173 8.82 -11.52 -0.98
CA LEU A 173 9.28 -12.78 -1.56
C LEU A 173 10.67 -13.17 -1.02
N THR A 174 11.55 -12.21 -0.80
CA THR A 174 12.87 -12.44 -0.17
C THR A 174 12.74 -12.89 1.29
N LEU A 175 11.82 -12.30 2.06
CA LEU A 175 11.52 -12.74 3.43
C LEU A 175 10.90 -14.15 3.44
N ALA A 176 10.00 -14.45 2.51
CA ALA A 176 9.44 -15.78 2.34
C ALA A 176 10.54 -16.81 1.99
N ALA A 177 11.46 -16.45 1.10
CA ALA A 177 12.60 -17.27 0.69
C ALA A 177 13.45 -17.74 1.86
N ALA A 178 13.68 -16.89 2.87
CA ALA A 178 14.49 -17.22 4.02
C ALA A 178 13.97 -18.46 4.79
N GLY A 179 12.68 -18.79 4.66
CA GLY A 179 12.06 -19.97 5.25
C GLY A 179 12.35 -21.30 4.55
N THR A 180 12.84 -21.28 3.30
CA THR A 180 13.17 -22.49 2.52
C THR A 180 14.34 -23.27 3.13
N ALA A 181 15.25 -22.60 3.84
CA ALA A 181 16.44 -23.22 4.40
C ALA A 181 16.09 -24.36 5.38
N GLY A 182 16.52 -25.58 5.03
CA GLY A 182 16.35 -26.78 5.86
C GLY A 182 14.92 -27.35 5.92
N ALA A 183 14.03 -26.96 5.00
CA ALA A 183 12.69 -27.53 4.89
C ALA A 183 12.63 -28.60 3.78
N GLU A 184 12.10 -29.78 4.09
CA GLU A 184 11.84 -30.82 3.08
C GLU A 184 10.64 -30.47 2.20
N ASN A 185 9.59 -29.88 2.80
CA ASN A 185 8.39 -29.38 2.12
C ASN A 185 8.19 -27.91 2.48
N PHE A 186 8.19 -27.05 1.46
CA PHE A 186 7.98 -25.62 1.58
C PHE A 186 6.95 -25.16 0.56
N SER A 187 6.01 -24.32 0.99
CA SER A 187 5.00 -23.74 0.11
C SER A 187 4.85 -22.25 0.42
N ILE A 188 4.71 -21.45 -0.64
CA ILE A 188 4.34 -20.04 -0.53
C ILE A 188 2.87 -19.95 -0.89
N VAL A 189 2.08 -19.30 -0.05
CA VAL A 189 0.68 -18.97 -0.33
C VAL A 189 0.58 -17.47 -0.40
N LEU A 190 0.03 -16.98 -1.50
CA LEU A 190 -0.07 -15.57 -1.83
C LEU A 190 -1.54 -15.19 -1.95
N ILE A 191 -2.03 -14.32 -1.07
CA ILE A 191 -3.40 -13.81 -1.11
C ILE A 191 -3.33 -12.34 -1.50
N SER A 192 -3.80 -12.01 -2.71
CA SER A 192 -3.70 -10.68 -3.32
C SER A 192 -4.77 -10.54 -4.40
N ASP A 193 -5.02 -9.32 -4.87
CA ASP A 193 -5.80 -9.07 -6.09
C ASP A 193 -4.97 -9.17 -7.39
N GLY A 194 -3.66 -9.37 -7.26
CA GLY A 194 -2.78 -9.60 -8.40
C GLY A 194 -2.15 -8.33 -8.96
N GLY A 195 -2.21 -7.19 -8.25
CA GLY A 195 -1.39 -5.99 -8.48
C GLY A 195 0.13 -6.20 -8.31
N ILE A 196 0.60 -7.43 -8.44
CA ILE A 196 2.00 -7.81 -8.37
C ILE A 196 2.62 -7.39 -9.69
N GLY A 197 3.40 -6.32 -9.66
CA GLY A 197 4.03 -5.76 -10.85
C GLY A 197 4.71 -6.83 -11.69
N ALA A 198 4.60 -6.74 -13.03
CA ALA A 198 5.17 -7.71 -13.97
C ALA A 198 6.70 -7.91 -13.85
N ALA A 199 7.37 -7.10 -13.01
CA ALA A 199 8.79 -7.13 -12.70
C ALA A 199 9.15 -7.92 -11.44
N ALA A 200 8.19 -8.39 -10.64
CA ALA A 200 8.49 -9.17 -9.44
C ALA A 200 9.11 -10.52 -9.85
N GLU A 201 10.39 -10.69 -9.52
CA GLU A 201 11.15 -11.90 -9.81
C GLU A 201 11.18 -12.80 -8.58
N LEU A 202 10.90 -14.09 -8.78
CA LEU A 202 11.12 -15.09 -7.74
C LEU A 202 12.63 -15.28 -7.55
N PRO A 203 13.12 -15.21 -6.30
CA PRO A 203 14.48 -15.62 -6.01
C PRO A 203 14.71 -17.10 -6.40
N VAL A 204 15.96 -17.42 -6.72
CA VAL A 204 16.37 -18.73 -7.26
C VAL A 204 16.03 -19.87 -6.27
N ASN A 205 15.55 -21.01 -6.80
CA ASN A 205 15.19 -22.23 -6.06
C ASN A 205 13.95 -22.13 -5.14
N ILE A 206 13.04 -21.19 -5.41
CA ILE A 206 11.78 -21.08 -4.68
C ILE A 206 10.64 -21.73 -5.49
N PRO A 207 9.75 -22.53 -4.87
CA PRO A 207 8.58 -23.07 -5.55
C PRO A 207 7.63 -21.95 -5.98
N GLN A 208 6.90 -22.17 -7.08
CA GLN A 208 5.84 -21.26 -7.52
C GLN A 208 4.82 -21.04 -6.39
N PRO A 209 4.47 -19.78 -6.06
CA PRO A 209 3.46 -19.50 -5.06
C PRO A 209 2.08 -20.02 -5.46
N ILE A 210 1.35 -20.55 -4.48
CA ILE A 210 -0.07 -20.83 -4.59
C ILE A 210 -0.81 -19.49 -4.46
N TYR A 211 -1.28 -18.97 -5.58
CA TYR A 211 -1.99 -17.70 -5.64
C TYR A 211 -3.50 -17.88 -5.37
N VAL A 212 -4.01 -17.10 -4.42
CA VAL A 212 -5.42 -17.02 -4.04
C VAL A 212 -5.90 -15.62 -4.44
N PRO A 213 -6.64 -15.48 -5.55
CA PRO A 213 -7.09 -14.18 -6.03
C PRO A 213 -8.18 -13.60 -5.14
N VAL A 214 -8.20 -12.27 -5.02
CA VAL A 214 -9.20 -11.50 -4.28
C VAL A 214 -9.73 -10.37 -5.17
N GLY A 215 -11.04 -10.13 -5.15
CA GLY A 215 -11.69 -9.08 -5.95
C GLY A 215 -12.60 -9.63 -7.06
N GLU A 216 -13.55 -8.80 -7.49
CA GLU A 216 -14.61 -9.11 -8.44
C GLU A 216 -14.71 -8.09 -9.60
N SER A 217 -14.26 -6.85 -9.40
CA SER A 217 -14.45 -5.74 -10.35
C SER A 217 -13.16 -5.01 -10.68
N ALA A 218 -13.11 -4.40 -11.86
CA ALA A 218 -12.06 -3.47 -12.29
C ALA A 218 -12.53 -2.00 -12.28
N ALA A 219 -13.74 -1.71 -11.78
CA ALA A 219 -14.32 -0.38 -11.84
C ALA A 219 -13.67 0.55 -10.81
N ASN A 220 -12.74 1.38 -11.29
CA ASN A 220 -12.07 2.41 -10.50
C ASN A 220 -11.78 3.65 -11.35
N ILE A 221 -11.88 4.83 -10.73
CA ILE A 221 -11.56 6.10 -11.37
C ILE A 221 -10.68 6.91 -10.43
N ALA A 222 -9.46 7.20 -10.87
CA ALA A 222 -8.43 7.78 -10.03
C ALA A 222 -8.03 9.18 -10.49
N ILE A 223 -7.67 10.05 -9.55
CA ILE A 223 -6.81 11.20 -9.85
C ILE A 223 -5.37 10.69 -9.95
N THR A 224 -4.82 10.64 -11.17
CA THR A 224 -3.48 10.06 -11.42
C THR A 224 -2.38 11.08 -11.52
N ALA A 225 -2.71 12.37 -11.64
CA ALA A 225 -1.73 13.45 -11.52
C ALA A 225 -2.41 14.72 -11.01
N LEU A 226 -1.71 15.44 -10.14
CA LEU A 226 -2.07 16.77 -9.70
C LEU A 226 -0.80 17.57 -9.44
N ALA A 227 -0.66 18.70 -10.11
CA ALA A 227 0.51 19.55 -9.95
C ALA A 227 0.14 21.03 -10.11
N THR A 228 0.86 21.86 -9.38
CA THR A 228 0.85 23.30 -9.59
C THR A 228 2.25 23.76 -9.97
N ARG A 229 2.34 24.69 -10.93
CA ARG A 229 3.62 25.28 -11.30
C ARG A 229 3.42 26.77 -11.59
N ALA A 230 4.19 27.61 -10.92
CA ALA A 230 4.31 29.02 -11.26
C ALA A 230 5.62 29.23 -12.04
N LEU A 231 5.53 29.94 -13.17
CA LEU A 231 6.73 30.54 -13.76
C LEU A 231 7.09 31.80 -12.96
N PRO A 232 8.39 32.15 -12.84
CA PRO A 232 8.78 33.37 -12.14
C PRO A 232 8.06 34.61 -12.71
N GLY A 233 7.34 35.34 -11.86
CA GLY A 233 6.55 36.52 -12.25
C GLY A 233 5.26 36.22 -13.04
N GLY A 234 4.92 34.95 -13.26
CA GLY A 234 3.66 34.50 -13.88
C GLY A 234 2.66 33.97 -12.85
N ALA A 235 1.39 33.88 -13.25
CA ALA A 235 0.36 33.23 -12.45
C ALA A 235 0.62 31.70 -12.38
N PRO A 236 0.32 31.04 -11.25
CA PRO A 236 0.39 29.59 -11.15
C PRO A 236 -0.56 28.92 -12.15
N GLN A 237 -0.04 27.91 -12.84
CA GLN A 237 -0.80 26.99 -13.69
C GLN A 237 -1.06 25.70 -12.94
N LEU A 238 -2.28 25.19 -13.09
CA LEU A 238 -2.68 23.90 -12.53
C LEU A 238 -2.72 22.85 -13.62
N PHE A 239 -2.42 21.62 -13.23
CA PHE A 239 -2.61 20.44 -14.05
C PHE A 239 -3.24 19.34 -13.21
N ALA A 240 -4.28 18.72 -13.74
CA ALA A 240 -4.93 17.57 -13.15
C ALA A 240 -5.20 16.51 -14.24
N GLN A 241 -5.07 15.24 -13.86
CA GLN A 241 -5.36 14.12 -14.74
C GLN A 241 -6.24 13.11 -13.99
N VAL A 242 -7.30 12.68 -14.67
CA VAL A 242 -8.21 11.66 -14.16
C VAL A 242 -8.18 10.47 -15.11
N THR A 243 -8.12 9.26 -14.56
CA THR A 243 -8.04 8.01 -15.34
C THR A 243 -9.16 7.07 -14.94
N ASN A 244 -9.87 6.55 -15.93
CA ASN A 244 -10.89 5.50 -15.75
C ASN A 244 -10.26 4.15 -16.08
N TYR A 245 -10.10 3.28 -15.08
CA TYR A 245 -9.59 1.91 -15.21
C TYR A 245 -10.70 0.90 -15.54
N GLY A 246 -11.95 1.30 -15.32
CA GLY A 246 -13.13 0.50 -15.60
C GLY A 246 -13.43 0.29 -17.07
N ASP A 247 -14.31 -0.68 -17.32
CA ASP A 247 -14.72 -1.10 -18.66
C ASP A 247 -15.97 -0.34 -19.19
N ALA A 248 -16.55 0.54 -18.36
CA ALA A 248 -17.68 1.40 -18.70
C ALA A 248 -17.27 2.88 -18.68
N PRO A 249 -17.88 3.73 -19.52
CA PRO A 249 -17.73 5.18 -19.39
C PRO A 249 -18.31 5.65 -18.06
N ALA A 250 -17.73 6.72 -17.50
CA ALA A 250 -18.16 7.27 -16.21
C ALA A 250 -18.27 8.79 -16.24
N ASP A 251 -19.38 9.29 -15.71
CA ASP A 251 -19.62 10.72 -15.55
C ASP A 251 -19.09 11.17 -14.18
N VAL A 252 -18.02 11.95 -14.21
CA VAL A 252 -17.32 12.43 -13.01
C VAL A 252 -17.32 13.95 -12.95
N SER A 253 -17.29 14.49 -11.75
CA SER A 253 -17.04 15.90 -11.50
C SER A 253 -15.81 16.05 -10.62
N LEU A 254 -14.77 16.68 -11.18
CA LEU A 254 -13.56 17.06 -10.47
C LEU A 254 -13.81 18.38 -9.76
N VAL A 255 -13.75 18.36 -8.44
CA VAL A 255 -13.91 19.51 -7.56
C VAL A 255 -12.56 19.94 -7.04
N ILE A 256 -12.20 21.21 -7.22
CA ILE A 256 -10.90 21.74 -6.79
C ILE A 256 -11.11 22.86 -5.80
N ARG A 257 -10.38 22.75 -4.69
CA ARG A 257 -10.35 23.74 -3.63
C ARG A 257 -8.93 24.28 -3.49
N LEU A 258 -8.84 25.59 -3.32
CA LEU A 258 -7.62 26.30 -2.95
C LEU A 258 -7.80 26.74 -1.51
N ASP A 259 -6.91 26.31 -0.61
CA ASP A 259 -7.02 26.58 0.84
C ASP A 259 -8.43 26.32 1.39
N ASP A 260 -8.98 25.15 1.06
CA ASP A 260 -10.33 24.67 1.38
C ASP A 260 -11.51 25.46 0.78
N VAL A 261 -11.24 26.51 -0.01
CA VAL A 261 -12.27 27.29 -0.71
C VAL A 261 -12.49 26.71 -2.11
N LEU A 262 -13.75 26.39 -2.43
CA LEU A 262 -14.14 25.92 -3.77
C LEU A 262 -13.78 26.94 -4.85
N ARG A 263 -12.91 26.54 -5.79
CA ARG A 263 -12.49 27.39 -6.91
C ARG A 263 -13.05 26.93 -8.25
N LEU A 264 -13.09 25.62 -8.48
CA LEU A 264 -13.52 25.04 -9.75
C LEU A 264 -14.28 23.74 -9.50
N SER A 265 -15.30 23.49 -10.30
CA SER A 265 -15.91 22.18 -10.47
C SER A 265 -16.10 21.94 -11.97
N ARG A 266 -15.53 20.85 -12.48
CA ARG A 266 -15.64 20.48 -13.89
C ARG A 266 -16.18 19.06 -14.00
N SER A 267 -17.33 18.93 -14.65
CA SER A 267 -17.93 17.64 -14.96
C SER A 267 -17.59 17.20 -16.38
N GLY A 268 -17.36 15.90 -16.56
CA GLY A 268 -17.07 15.30 -17.86
C GLY A 268 -17.32 13.80 -17.85
N SER A 269 -17.60 13.25 -19.03
CA SER A 269 -17.68 11.80 -19.23
C SER A 269 -16.32 11.29 -19.65
N ILE A 270 -15.77 10.35 -18.88
CA ILE A 270 -14.47 9.73 -19.16
C ILE A 270 -14.73 8.35 -19.81
N PRO A 271 -14.28 8.12 -21.06
CA PRO A 271 -14.39 6.83 -21.71
C PRO A 271 -13.72 5.70 -20.90
N PRO A 272 -14.14 4.44 -21.09
CA PRO A 272 -13.51 3.31 -20.42
C PRO A 272 -12.04 3.20 -20.80
N ARG A 273 -11.20 2.76 -19.84
CA ARG A 273 -9.75 2.55 -20.03
C ARG A 273 -9.03 3.73 -20.66
N SER A 274 -9.38 4.94 -20.24
CA SER A 274 -8.85 6.16 -20.81
C SER A 274 -8.44 7.15 -19.73
N GLN A 275 -7.49 8.01 -20.10
CA GLN A 275 -7.03 9.12 -19.29
C GLN A 275 -7.49 10.43 -19.92
N LEU A 276 -8.02 11.33 -19.09
CA LEU A 276 -8.45 12.65 -19.52
C LEU A 276 -7.66 13.72 -18.75
N PRO A 277 -6.74 14.44 -19.41
CA PRO A 277 -6.14 15.62 -18.82
C PRO A 277 -7.21 16.72 -18.72
N ILE A 278 -7.25 17.40 -17.58
CA ILE A 278 -8.13 18.55 -17.34
C ILE A 278 -7.24 19.79 -17.30
N PRO A 279 -7.05 20.49 -18.44
CA PRO A 279 -6.28 21.72 -18.47
C PRO A 279 -7.07 22.86 -17.81
N PHE A 280 -6.31 23.80 -17.23
CA PHE A 280 -6.82 25.00 -16.59
C PHE A 280 -6.45 26.19 -17.46
N ASP A 281 -7.44 26.69 -18.20
CA ASP A 281 -7.22 27.76 -19.17
C ASP A 281 -7.15 29.14 -18.48
N GLU A 282 -7.63 29.25 -17.24
CA GLU A 282 -7.64 30.50 -16.47
C GLU A 282 -6.45 30.58 -15.50
N PRO A 283 -5.62 31.64 -15.60
CA PRO A 283 -4.58 31.89 -14.61
C PRO A 283 -5.20 32.21 -13.24
N ILE A 284 -4.68 31.59 -12.19
CA ILE A 284 -5.12 31.86 -10.82
C ILE A 284 -4.43 33.13 -10.34
N SER A 285 -5.23 34.16 -10.06
CA SER A 285 -4.73 35.47 -9.61
C SER A 285 -4.63 35.59 -8.09
N GLU A 286 -5.25 34.66 -7.36
CA GLU A 286 -5.26 34.61 -5.91
C GLU A 286 -4.04 33.82 -5.41
N ALA A 287 -3.42 34.28 -4.32
CA ALA A 287 -2.39 33.51 -3.65
C ALA A 287 -3.07 32.35 -2.89
N PHE A 288 -2.52 31.15 -3.00
CA PHE A 288 -2.96 30.00 -2.23
C PHE A 288 -1.74 29.22 -1.71
N THR A 289 -1.90 28.44 -0.66
CA THR A 289 -0.80 27.58 -0.16
C THR A 289 -1.00 26.15 -0.60
N THR A 290 -2.26 25.70 -0.57
CA THR A 290 -2.65 24.32 -0.73
C THR A 290 -3.72 24.19 -1.80
N LEU A 291 -3.66 23.09 -2.54
CA LEU A 291 -4.64 22.69 -3.52
C LEU A 291 -5.10 21.28 -3.19
N SER A 292 -6.41 21.08 -3.11
CA SER A 292 -7.02 19.75 -3.06
C SER A 292 -7.94 19.53 -4.24
N ALA A 293 -7.89 18.33 -4.79
CA ALA A 293 -8.75 17.84 -5.84
C ALA A 293 -9.55 16.65 -5.32
N THR A 294 -10.85 16.63 -5.60
CA THR A 294 -11.75 15.56 -5.17
C THR A 294 -12.64 15.15 -6.32
N LEU A 295 -12.73 13.85 -6.59
CA LEU A 295 -13.70 13.29 -7.52
C LEU A 295 -15.06 13.13 -6.84
N THR A 296 -16.09 13.47 -7.59
CA THR A 296 -17.48 13.19 -7.22
C THR A 296 -18.17 12.51 -8.39
N PHE A 297 -18.94 11.47 -8.09
CA PHE A 297 -19.55 10.62 -9.10
C PHE A 297 -21.01 11.00 -9.30
N ALA A 298 -21.42 11.17 -10.56
CA ALA A 298 -22.81 11.34 -10.94
C ALA A 298 -23.36 10.06 -11.60
N GLY A 299 -24.67 9.89 -11.60
CA GLY A 299 -25.33 8.87 -12.44
C GLY A 299 -25.10 7.41 -12.05
N GLY A 300 -24.54 7.11 -10.88
CA GLY A 300 -24.30 5.74 -10.42
C GLY A 300 -23.06 5.07 -11.01
N ALA A 301 -22.07 5.87 -11.45
CA ALA A 301 -20.75 5.35 -11.79
C ALA A 301 -20.19 4.51 -10.64
N GLN A 302 -19.66 3.34 -10.98
CA GLN A 302 -19.06 2.43 -10.01
C GLN A 302 -17.60 2.82 -9.82
N ASP A 303 -17.24 3.04 -8.57
CA ASP A 303 -15.90 3.33 -8.11
C ASP A 303 -15.71 2.61 -6.78
N TYR A 304 -14.75 1.70 -6.75
CA TYR A 304 -14.56 0.80 -5.62
C TYR A 304 -13.37 1.15 -4.74
N LEU A 305 -12.47 2.05 -5.16
CA LEU A 305 -11.32 2.48 -4.38
C LEU A 305 -11.44 3.96 -4.02
N ALA A 306 -11.70 4.25 -2.73
CA ALA A 306 -11.91 5.64 -2.31
C ALA A 306 -10.61 6.45 -2.17
N LEU A 307 -9.47 5.79 -2.03
CA LEU A 307 -8.19 6.41 -1.66
C LEU A 307 -7.64 7.34 -2.75
N ASP A 308 -7.90 7.06 -4.03
CA ASP A 308 -7.42 7.82 -5.17
C ASP A 308 -8.45 8.81 -5.76
N ASN A 309 -9.59 8.96 -5.07
CA ASN A 309 -10.56 10.00 -5.36
C ASN A 309 -10.13 11.38 -4.86
N GLN A 310 -9.07 11.45 -4.07
CA GLN A 310 -8.53 12.68 -3.53
C GLN A 310 -7.05 12.79 -3.85
N ALA A 311 -6.62 14.00 -4.17
CA ALA A 311 -5.23 14.31 -4.34
C ALA A 311 -4.96 15.75 -3.89
N TRP A 312 -3.72 15.99 -3.46
CA TRP A 312 -3.26 17.27 -2.94
C TRP A 312 -2.01 17.72 -3.67
N SER A 313 -1.86 19.03 -3.79
CA SER A 313 -0.63 19.67 -4.24
C SER A 313 -0.45 20.93 -3.42
N VAL A 314 0.80 21.33 -3.21
CA VAL A 314 1.12 22.62 -2.61
C VAL A 314 1.54 23.59 -3.70
N GLN A 315 1.30 24.88 -3.48
CA GLN A 315 1.88 25.90 -4.33
C GLN A 315 3.37 25.97 -4.01
N SER A 316 4.21 25.62 -4.98
CA SER A 316 5.62 25.97 -4.88
C SER A 316 5.69 27.49 -5.08
N GLU A 317 5.82 28.23 -3.98
CA GLU A 317 6.14 29.64 -4.08
C GLU A 317 7.44 29.75 -4.88
N ALA A 318 7.43 30.49 -5.98
CA ALA A 318 8.67 31.00 -6.56
C ALA A 318 9.21 32.02 -5.56
N THR A 319 9.85 31.52 -4.50
CA THR A 319 10.38 32.32 -3.40
C THR A 319 11.36 33.31 -4.00
N THR A 320 11.04 34.60 -3.88
CA THR A 320 11.87 35.66 -4.42
C THR A 320 13.06 35.86 -3.49
N ARG A 321 14.24 35.39 -3.87
CA ARG A 321 15.46 35.47 -3.06
C ARG A 321 15.83 36.93 -2.83
N ARG A 322 15.99 37.30 -1.57
CA ARG A 322 16.41 38.63 -1.14
C ARG A 322 17.93 38.68 -1.18
N VAL A 323 18.46 39.43 -2.14
CA VAL A 323 19.91 39.60 -2.32
C VAL A 323 20.33 40.92 -1.72
N TYR A 324 21.29 40.91 -0.79
CA TYR A 324 21.93 42.14 -0.32
C TYR A 324 23.19 42.42 -1.13
N TYR A 325 23.19 43.49 -1.91
CA TYR A 325 24.28 43.84 -2.81
C TYR A 325 25.00 45.11 -2.34
N VAL A 326 26.31 45.02 -2.15
CA VAL A 326 27.19 46.17 -1.84
C VAL A 326 28.35 46.19 -2.82
N SER A 327 28.58 47.33 -3.46
CA SER A 327 29.73 47.54 -4.34
C SER A 327 30.44 48.83 -3.97
N GLN A 328 31.78 48.77 -3.82
CA GLN A 328 32.61 49.94 -3.47
C GLN A 328 32.53 51.05 -4.52
N THR A 329 32.49 50.66 -5.80
CA THR A 329 32.61 51.59 -6.93
C THR A 329 31.35 51.65 -7.80
N GLY A 330 30.38 50.77 -7.55
CA GLY A 330 29.23 50.56 -8.43
C GLY A 330 29.61 49.76 -9.67
N ASN A 331 29.02 48.57 -9.82
CA ASN A 331 29.25 47.69 -10.97
C ASN A 331 27.94 47.48 -11.74
N LEU A 332 27.82 48.14 -12.89
CA LEU A 332 26.62 48.08 -13.73
C LEU A 332 26.38 46.67 -14.29
N PHE A 333 27.44 45.90 -14.59
CA PHE A 333 27.29 44.54 -15.10
C PHE A 333 26.63 43.62 -14.06
N LEU A 334 27.09 43.69 -12.81
CA LEU A 334 26.48 42.94 -11.70
C LEU A 334 25.06 43.41 -11.41
N GLU A 335 24.82 44.72 -11.38
CA GLU A 335 23.48 45.26 -11.16
C GLU A 335 22.50 44.79 -12.25
N GLN A 336 22.92 44.78 -13.51
CA GLN A 336 22.09 44.31 -14.61
C GLN A 336 21.89 42.79 -14.57
N ALA A 337 22.95 42.01 -14.29
CA ALA A 337 22.84 40.56 -14.14
C ALA A 337 21.84 40.18 -13.04
N LEU A 338 21.99 40.74 -11.83
CA LEU A 338 21.09 40.49 -10.70
C LEU A 338 19.66 40.97 -10.96
N ARG A 339 19.46 42.05 -11.74
CA ARG A 339 18.12 42.52 -12.12
C ARG A 339 17.47 41.68 -13.22
N SER A 340 18.26 41.07 -14.10
CA SER A 340 17.77 40.26 -15.22
C SER A 340 17.38 38.84 -14.81
N LEU A 341 17.89 38.38 -13.66
CA LEU A 341 17.65 37.03 -13.18
C LEU A 341 16.27 36.93 -12.50
N PRO A 342 15.42 35.98 -12.91
CA PRO A 342 14.09 35.82 -12.35
C PRO A 342 14.16 35.38 -10.88
N GLY A 343 13.15 35.75 -10.09
CA GLY A 343 13.05 35.30 -8.70
C GLY A 343 14.05 35.96 -7.74
N LEU A 344 14.67 37.09 -8.11
CA LEU A 344 15.53 37.88 -7.21
C LEU A 344 14.91 39.23 -6.87
N LYS A 345 15.04 39.62 -5.59
CA LYS A 345 14.81 40.99 -5.14
C LYS A 345 16.10 41.53 -4.54
N THR A 346 16.75 42.41 -5.28
CA THR A 346 18.04 42.98 -4.89
C THR A 346 17.86 44.24 -4.06
N TYR A 347 18.54 44.29 -2.92
CA TYR A 347 18.59 45.42 -2.01
C TYR A 347 20.01 45.99 -2.00
N ARG A 348 20.14 47.27 -2.37
CA ARG A 348 21.44 47.94 -2.41
C ARG A 348 21.83 48.44 -1.02
N GLY A 349 23.01 48.06 -0.55
CA GLY A 349 23.61 48.59 0.68
C GLY A 349 24.47 49.83 0.44
N SER A 350 24.76 50.54 1.53
CA SER A 350 25.74 51.64 1.54
C SER A 350 27.13 51.11 1.92
N THR A 351 28.16 51.71 1.36
CA THR A 351 29.57 51.47 1.71
C THR A 351 30.04 52.36 2.88
N ASP A 352 29.22 53.34 3.29
CA ASP A 352 29.54 54.32 4.33
C ASP A 352 29.65 53.69 5.72
N SER A 353 28.86 52.63 5.98
CA SER A 353 28.91 51.83 7.20
C SER A 353 29.42 50.42 6.89
N ARG A 354 30.47 49.97 7.60
CA ARG A 354 30.97 48.58 7.52
C ARG A 354 30.18 47.58 8.35
N SER A 355 28.98 47.98 8.78
CA SER A 355 28.03 47.16 9.52
C SER A 355 26.91 46.71 8.59
N LEU A 356 26.57 45.43 8.65
CA LEU A 356 25.41 44.90 7.94
C LEU A 356 24.10 45.38 8.58
N PRO A 357 23.01 45.50 7.81
CA PRO A 357 21.69 45.75 8.36
C PRO A 357 21.28 44.61 9.30
N GLY A 358 20.43 44.92 10.29
CA GLY A 358 19.82 43.89 11.14
C GLY A 358 18.78 43.01 10.43
N ALA A 359 18.36 43.40 9.22
CA ALA A 359 17.49 42.59 8.38
C ALA A 359 18.28 41.49 7.66
N GLU A 360 17.68 40.31 7.56
CA GLU A 360 18.31 39.13 6.96
C GLU A 360 18.06 39.03 5.45
N PHE A 361 18.99 38.36 4.77
CA PHE A 361 19.02 38.17 3.32
C PHE A 361 19.50 36.76 2.98
N ASP A 362 18.96 36.20 1.90
CA ASP A 362 19.25 34.82 1.47
C ASP A 362 20.64 34.72 0.83
N LEU A 363 21.11 35.81 0.20
CA LEU A 363 22.42 35.88 -0.44
C LEU A 363 23.05 37.26 -0.23
N TYR A 364 24.32 37.28 0.18
CA TYR A 364 25.13 38.48 0.31
C TYR A 364 26.12 38.58 -0.85
N VAL A 365 25.97 39.61 -1.69
CA VAL A 365 26.87 39.87 -2.82
C VAL A 365 27.72 41.09 -2.49
N PHE A 366 29.03 40.88 -2.39
CA PHE A 366 29.99 41.95 -2.10
C PHE A 366 30.97 42.14 -3.24
N ASP A 367 31.15 43.37 -3.70
CA ASP A 367 32.01 43.73 -4.83
C ASP A 367 33.02 44.83 -4.44
N GLY A 368 34.29 44.46 -4.39
CA GLY A 368 35.39 45.38 -4.01
C GLY A 368 35.31 45.87 -2.56
N TRP A 369 34.45 45.28 -1.73
CA TRP A 369 34.13 45.72 -0.37
C TRP A 369 33.85 44.51 0.53
N LEU A 370 34.08 44.64 1.85
CA LEU A 370 33.71 43.63 2.84
C LEU A 370 33.24 44.31 4.15
N PRO A 371 32.27 43.74 4.86
CA PRO A 371 31.87 44.21 6.20
C PRO A 371 32.95 43.87 7.25
N ASN A 372 32.86 44.50 8.43
CA ASN A 372 33.78 44.21 9.54
C ASN A 372 33.61 42.77 10.07
N SER A 373 32.38 42.26 10.06
CA SER A 373 32.02 40.88 10.39
C SER A 373 31.26 40.28 9.21
N LEU A 374 31.72 39.13 8.72
CA LEU A 374 31.03 38.42 7.64
C LEU A 374 29.65 37.93 8.12
N PRO A 375 28.63 37.92 7.25
CA PRO A 375 27.30 37.44 7.58
C PRO A 375 27.28 35.94 7.86
N ALA A 376 26.26 35.50 8.59
CA ALA A 376 25.96 34.09 8.79
C ALA A 376 25.02 33.56 7.68
N GLY A 377 25.41 33.69 6.41
CA GLY A 377 24.61 33.31 5.24
C GLY A 377 25.45 33.19 3.97
N ASP A 378 24.82 32.77 2.88
CA ASP A 378 25.51 32.52 1.61
C ASP A 378 26.15 33.79 1.04
N MET A 379 27.33 33.63 0.43
CA MET A 379 28.15 34.76 -0.01
C MET A 379 28.69 34.57 -1.42
N LEU A 380 28.49 35.60 -2.25
CA LEU A 380 29.16 35.76 -3.53
C LEU A 380 30.09 36.98 -3.48
N LEU A 381 31.39 36.74 -3.57
CA LEU A 381 32.41 37.76 -3.37
C LEU A 381 33.13 38.06 -4.69
N PHE A 382 33.16 39.33 -5.08
CA PHE A 382 33.94 39.85 -6.21
C PHE A 382 35.06 40.76 -5.70
N ASN A 383 36.28 40.51 -6.15
CA ASN A 383 37.48 41.30 -5.83
C ASN A 383 37.62 41.66 -4.33
N PRO A 384 37.59 40.69 -3.39
CA PRO A 384 37.67 41.00 -1.97
C PRO A 384 38.96 41.78 -1.63
N PRO A 385 38.87 42.95 -0.95
CA PRO A 385 40.02 43.84 -0.81
C PRO A 385 41.04 43.39 0.23
N ASN A 386 40.63 42.60 1.23
CA ASN A 386 41.45 42.19 2.39
C ASN A 386 41.23 40.71 2.73
N SER A 387 42.20 40.11 3.43
CA SER A 387 42.08 38.77 4.00
C SER A 387 41.07 38.74 5.16
N THR A 388 40.44 37.59 5.36
CA THR A 388 39.47 37.33 6.43
C THR A 388 39.87 36.05 7.20
N GLY A 389 39.08 35.67 8.21
CA GLY A 389 39.22 34.35 8.83
C GLY A 389 38.89 33.19 7.88
N TYR A 390 38.22 33.45 6.75
CA TYR A 390 37.79 32.41 5.81
C TYR A 390 38.78 32.22 4.67
N PHE A 391 39.45 33.28 4.21
CA PHE A 391 40.37 33.20 3.08
C PHE A 391 41.46 34.26 3.18
N SER A 392 42.61 33.98 2.56
CA SER A 392 43.72 34.93 2.44
C SER A 392 43.81 35.48 1.03
N VAL A 393 43.93 36.81 0.92
CA VAL A 393 44.08 37.55 -0.34
C VAL A 393 45.53 38.05 -0.45
N GLY A 394 46.20 37.68 -1.54
CA GLY A 394 47.54 38.13 -1.90
C GLY A 394 47.55 39.40 -2.77
N ALA A 395 48.74 39.73 -3.28
CA ALA A 395 48.90 40.87 -4.17
C ALA A 395 48.22 40.66 -5.53
N PRO A 396 47.81 41.73 -6.24
CA PRO A 396 47.38 41.65 -7.63
C PRO A 396 48.50 41.12 -8.52
N GLN A 397 48.14 40.26 -9.47
CA GLN A 397 49.01 39.66 -10.47
C GLN A 397 48.35 39.74 -11.84
N ALA A 398 49.16 39.88 -12.90
CA ALA A 398 48.68 39.75 -14.27
C ALA A 398 48.15 38.32 -14.52
N ALA A 399 47.00 38.22 -15.16
CA ALA A 399 46.40 36.91 -15.43
C ALA A 399 47.11 36.19 -16.59
N SER A 400 47.15 34.85 -16.53
CA SER A 400 47.52 34.01 -17.66
C SER A 400 46.43 34.05 -18.73
N SER A 401 46.81 33.93 -20.00
CA SER A 401 45.86 33.72 -21.10
C SER A 401 45.27 32.30 -21.13
N ASP A 402 45.87 31.35 -20.41
CA ASP A 402 45.37 29.97 -20.26
C ASP A 402 44.25 29.93 -19.20
N ILE A 403 43.01 30.26 -19.60
CA ILE A 403 41.83 30.18 -18.75
C ILE A 403 41.08 28.88 -19.02
N ARG A 404 40.81 28.11 -17.97
CA ARG A 404 40.18 26.80 -18.09
C ARG A 404 39.29 26.46 -16.89
N VAL A 405 38.22 25.74 -17.20
CA VAL A 405 37.36 25.10 -16.19
C VAL A 405 38.07 23.87 -15.63
N LYS A 406 38.04 23.72 -14.31
CA LYS A 406 38.65 22.59 -13.60
C LYS A 406 37.57 21.62 -13.12
N GLY A 407 37.48 20.47 -13.77
CA GLY A 407 36.52 19.41 -13.40
C GLY A 407 35.09 19.69 -13.87
N ALA A 408 34.20 18.75 -13.56
CA ALA A 408 32.77 18.89 -13.83
C ALA A 408 32.07 19.40 -12.56
N SER A 409 31.49 20.60 -12.63
CA SER A 409 30.71 21.21 -11.55
C SER A 409 29.41 21.79 -12.12
N PRO A 410 28.27 21.71 -11.40
CA PRO A 410 27.04 22.39 -11.79
C PRO A 410 27.24 23.90 -12.01
N ILE A 411 28.14 24.54 -11.26
CA ILE A 411 28.44 25.98 -11.39
C ILE A 411 29.00 26.31 -12.78
N THR A 412 29.82 25.42 -13.35
CA THR A 412 30.49 25.63 -14.63
C THR A 412 29.81 24.89 -15.78
N ALA A 413 28.59 24.37 -15.56
CA ALA A 413 27.84 23.65 -16.59
C ALA A 413 27.53 24.56 -17.79
N PHE A 414 27.91 24.11 -18.99
CA PHE A 414 27.76 24.83 -20.25
C PHE A 414 28.50 26.19 -20.36
N VAL A 415 29.37 26.51 -19.39
CA VAL A 415 30.13 27.77 -19.39
C VAL A 415 31.39 27.59 -20.24
N ASP A 416 31.40 28.22 -21.42
CA ASP A 416 32.57 28.29 -22.32
C ASP A 416 33.38 29.57 -22.05
N LEU A 417 34.68 29.42 -21.79
CA LEU A 417 35.59 30.51 -21.41
C LEU A 417 36.75 30.69 -22.40
N ASP A 418 36.70 30.06 -23.58
CA ASP A 418 37.80 30.09 -24.55
C ASP A 418 38.14 31.52 -25.02
N GLU A 419 37.12 32.40 -25.10
CA GLU A 419 37.28 33.81 -25.47
C GLU A 419 37.48 34.75 -24.26
N MET A 420 37.55 34.21 -23.04
CA MET A 420 37.74 35.02 -21.85
C MET A 420 39.16 35.60 -21.80
N SER A 421 39.24 36.90 -21.54
CA SER A 421 40.46 37.62 -21.25
C SER A 421 40.34 38.28 -19.89
N LEU A 422 41.45 38.28 -19.16
CA LEU A 422 41.55 38.84 -17.82
C LEU A 422 42.86 39.62 -17.74
N LEU A 423 42.80 40.86 -17.24
CA LEU A 423 43.96 41.74 -17.13
C LEU A 423 44.70 41.49 -15.81
N SER A 424 43.98 41.44 -14.70
CA SER A 424 44.55 41.17 -13.39
C SER A 424 43.62 40.36 -12.50
N HIS A 425 44.19 39.58 -11.58
CA HIS A 425 43.48 38.97 -10.47
C HIS A 425 44.35 39.01 -9.22
N ARG A 426 43.78 38.74 -8.05
CA ARG A 426 44.52 38.54 -6.82
C ARG A 426 44.73 37.05 -6.60
N GLN A 427 45.87 36.68 -6.01
CA GLN A 427 46.06 35.32 -5.55
C GLN A 427 45.15 35.09 -4.33
N LEU A 428 44.32 34.04 -4.35
CA LEU A 428 43.45 33.71 -3.24
C LEU A 428 43.70 32.27 -2.79
N SER A 429 43.81 32.09 -1.48
CA SER A 429 43.94 30.78 -0.85
C SER A 429 42.82 30.59 0.17
N ALA A 430 42.07 29.51 -0.01
CA ALA A 430 40.99 29.04 0.86
C ALA A 430 41.05 27.52 0.88
N ASN A 431 41.32 26.93 2.05
CA ASN A 431 41.51 25.48 2.20
C ASN A 431 40.20 24.68 2.14
N TRP A 432 39.06 25.34 2.37
CA TRP A 432 37.72 24.75 2.32
C TRP A 432 37.07 24.87 0.92
N ALA A 433 37.67 25.63 0.00
CA ALA A 433 37.09 25.93 -1.31
C ALA A 433 37.83 25.19 -2.43
N GLU A 434 37.08 24.69 -3.40
CA GLU A 434 37.65 24.08 -4.60
C GLU A 434 37.77 25.13 -5.72
N PRO A 435 38.92 25.17 -6.43
CA PRO A 435 39.07 26.02 -7.60
C PRO A 435 38.31 25.42 -8.79
N LEU A 436 37.31 26.14 -9.30
CA LEU A 436 36.47 25.71 -10.42
C LEU A 436 36.91 26.29 -11.77
N ILE A 437 37.51 27.48 -11.75
CA ILE A 437 38.10 28.10 -12.94
C ILE A 437 39.50 28.58 -12.56
N GLN A 438 40.47 28.31 -13.43
CA GLN A 438 41.87 28.71 -13.24
C GLN A 438 42.39 29.52 -14.42
N ALA A 439 43.23 30.52 -14.13
CA ALA A 439 44.10 31.19 -15.09
C ALA A 439 45.55 30.72 -14.83
N GLY A 440 46.07 29.83 -15.69
CA GLY A 440 47.31 29.09 -15.42
C GLY A 440 47.17 28.21 -14.18
N ASP A 441 47.92 28.53 -13.13
CA ASP A 441 47.87 27.84 -11.82
C ASP A 441 47.02 28.59 -10.78
N SER A 442 46.59 29.82 -11.08
CA SER A 442 45.85 30.66 -10.14
C SER A 442 44.35 30.44 -10.27
N ALA A 443 43.67 30.25 -9.14
CA ALA A 443 42.22 30.13 -9.12
C ALA A 443 41.55 31.50 -9.32
N ILE A 444 40.64 31.58 -10.30
CA ILE A 444 39.85 32.78 -10.62
C ILE A 444 38.35 32.60 -10.36
N LEU A 445 37.92 31.38 -10.04
CA LEU A 445 36.66 31.10 -9.36
C LEU A 445 36.91 29.99 -8.35
N LEU A 446 36.61 30.27 -7.07
CA LEU A 446 36.60 29.26 -6.02
C LEU A 446 35.19 29.16 -5.47
N ALA A 447 34.73 27.95 -5.19
CA ALA A 447 33.46 27.72 -4.51
C ALA A 447 33.59 26.57 -3.52
N GLY A 448 32.86 26.64 -2.42
CA GLY A 448 32.87 25.60 -1.40
C GLY A 448 31.90 25.89 -0.28
N ARG A 449 31.88 24.99 0.69
CA ARG A 449 31.05 25.12 1.89
C ARG A 449 31.92 25.33 3.12
N LEU A 450 31.53 26.29 3.96
CA LEU A 450 32.19 26.59 5.22
C LEU A 450 31.13 26.89 6.29
N ASN A 451 31.11 26.13 7.39
CA ASN A 451 30.12 26.29 8.46
C ASN A 451 28.67 26.30 7.93
N ALA A 452 28.38 25.33 7.04
CA ALA A 452 27.12 25.17 6.30
C ALA A 452 26.73 26.33 5.33
N GLN A 453 27.52 27.40 5.23
CA GLN A 453 27.34 28.46 4.23
C GLN A 453 27.97 28.05 2.90
N GLN A 454 27.28 28.37 1.80
CA GLN A 454 27.87 28.32 0.47
C GLN A 454 28.55 29.65 0.16
N ILE A 455 29.82 29.57 -0.23
CA ILE A 455 30.63 30.75 -0.54
C ILE A 455 31.29 30.55 -1.89
N ALA A 456 31.09 31.49 -2.80
CA ALA A 456 31.82 31.57 -4.07
C ALA A 456 32.59 32.90 -4.17
N ILE A 457 33.81 32.83 -4.70
CA ILE A 457 34.74 33.96 -4.76
C ILE A 457 35.36 34.07 -6.14
N LEU A 458 35.23 35.24 -6.75
CA LEU A 458 35.95 35.67 -7.94
C LEU A 458 36.99 36.71 -7.51
N PRO A 459 38.28 36.35 -7.40
CA PRO A 459 39.32 37.22 -6.85
C PRO A 459 39.82 38.28 -7.86
N PHE A 460 38.95 38.78 -8.72
CA PHE A 460 39.27 39.81 -9.71
C PHE A 460 38.12 40.79 -9.88
N ASP A 461 38.44 41.98 -10.38
CA ASP A 461 37.43 42.97 -10.74
C ASP A 461 36.81 42.60 -12.09
N LEU A 462 35.48 42.54 -12.19
CA LEU A 462 34.83 42.21 -13.46
C LEU A 462 35.15 43.21 -14.58
N ARG A 463 35.58 44.42 -14.26
CA ARG A 463 36.01 45.43 -15.25
C ARG A 463 37.39 45.18 -15.82
N ASP A 464 38.19 44.34 -15.17
CA ASP A 464 39.47 43.86 -15.67
C ASP A 464 39.30 42.66 -16.61
N SER A 465 38.07 42.28 -16.95
CA SER A 465 37.75 41.15 -17.82
C SER A 465 36.70 41.50 -18.88
N ASN A 466 36.74 40.80 -20.01
CA ASN A 466 35.63 40.81 -20.97
C ASN A 466 34.51 39.82 -20.60
N LEU A 467 34.63 39.06 -19.50
CA LEU A 467 33.64 38.07 -19.07
C LEU A 467 32.19 38.61 -19.11
N PRO A 468 31.88 39.81 -18.57
CA PRO A 468 30.52 40.35 -18.63
C PRO A 468 29.94 40.58 -20.03
N LEU A 469 30.77 40.56 -21.06
CA LEU A 469 30.38 40.73 -22.47
C LEU A 469 30.18 39.39 -23.18
N LEU A 470 30.53 38.27 -22.54
CA LEU A 470 30.39 36.92 -23.08
C LEU A 470 29.08 36.27 -22.64
N ILE A 471 28.58 35.31 -23.43
CA ILE A 471 27.41 34.47 -23.07
C ILE A 471 27.69 33.65 -21.81
N ALA A 472 28.96 33.34 -21.55
CA ALA A 472 29.43 32.64 -20.36
C ALA A 472 29.02 33.32 -19.05
N PHE A 473 28.95 34.65 -19.01
CA PHE A 473 28.66 35.39 -17.79
C PHE A 473 27.23 35.23 -17.27
N PRO A 474 26.16 35.50 -18.05
CA PRO A 474 24.80 35.28 -17.56
C PRO A 474 24.55 33.81 -17.20
N LEU A 475 25.17 32.87 -17.91
CA LEU A 475 25.07 31.45 -17.60
C LEU A 475 25.78 31.08 -16.28
N LEU A 476 27.02 31.56 -16.09
CA LEU A 476 27.75 31.38 -14.84
C LEU A 476 27.00 31.99 -13.66
N MET A 477 26.41 33.18 -13.83
CA MET A 477 25.58 33.81 -12.81
C MET A 477 24.33 32.99 -12.49
N ALA A 478 23.63 32.46 -13.50
CA ALA A 478 22.48 31.58 -13.28
C ALA A 478 22.88 30.31 -12.51
N ASN A 479 23.95 29.63 -12.94
CA ASN A 479 24.44 28.43 -12.27
C ASN A 479 24.93 28.68 -10.83
N LEU A 480 25.59 29.82 -10.58
CA LEU A 480 26.02 30.22 -9.23
C LEU A 480 24.83 30.44 -8.32
N LEU A 481 23.80 31.13 -8.80
CA LEU A 481 22.58 31.34 -8.03
C LEU A 481 21.84 30.03 -7.78
N ASP A 482 21.71 29.16 -8.77
CA ASP A 482 21.10 27.84 -8.56
C ASP A 482 21.89 26.99 -7.57
N TRP A 483 23.22 27.16 -7.51
CA TRP A 483 24.08 26.48 -6.56
C TRP A 483 23.96 27.00 -5.13
N PHE A 484 23.86 28.32 -4.91
CA PHE A 484 23.57 28.88 -3.58
C PHE A 484 22.23 28.36 -3.06
N SER A 485 22.13 28.20 -1.73
CA SER A 485 21.17 27.33 -1.05
C SER A 485 19.79 27.50 -1.66
N PRO A 486 19.11 26.40 -2.02
CA PRO A 486 17.78 26.48 -2.59
C PRO A 486 16.89 27.25 -1.63
N ALA A 487 16.00 28.07 -2.20
CA ALA A 487 15.09 28.89 -1.42
C ALA A 487 14.03 28.05 -0.67
N ASP A 488 14.00 26.72 -0.89
CA ASP A 488 13.03 25.77 -0.37
C ASP A 488 13.68 24.78 0.61
N ILE A 489 13.03 24.54 1.76
CA ILE A 489 13.51 23.63 2.83
C ILE A 489 13.44 22.16 2.38
N ILE A 490 12.64 21.89 1.35
CA ILE A 490 12.31 20.55 0.85
C ILE A 490 12.66 20.49 -0.64
N SER A 491 13.40 19.45 -1.05
CA SER A 491 13.82 19.29 -2.45
C SER A 491 12.69 18.88 -3.40
N GLN A 492 11.61 18.29 -2.90
CA GLN A 492 10.41 17.88 -3.65
C GLN A 492 9.17 18.16 -2.80
N SER A 493 8.49 19.29 -3.05
CA SER A 493 7.28 19.70 -2.32
C SER A 493 6.00 19.06 -2.88
N ALA A 494 6.04 18.57 -4.13
CA ALA A 494 4.92 17.96 -4.83
C ALA A 494 5.35 16.66 -5.52
N GLY A 495 4.42 15.71 -5.65
CA GLY A 495 4.62 14.45 -6.36
C GLY A 495 5.22 13.32 -5.52
N LEU A 496 5.28 13.47 -4.19
CA LEU A 496 5.64 12.36 -3.29
C LEU A 496 4.52 11.34 -3.26
N THR A 497 4.92 10.08 -3.23
CA THR A 497 4.06 8.91 -3.03
C THR A 497 4.32 8.26 -1.68
N ILE A 498 3.46 7.33 -1.28
CA ILE A 498 3.60 6.66 0.01
C ILE A 498 4.88 5.84 0.05
N GLY A 499 5.63 5.97 1.14
CA GLY A 499 6.91 5.30 1.36
C GLY A 499 8.11 6.06 0.78
N ASP A 500 7.89 7.15 0.04
CA ASP A 500 9.00 7.98 -0.45
C ASP A 500 9.74 8.66 0.70
N VAL A 501 11.08 8.73 0.55
CA VAL A 501 11.96 9.41 1.51
C VAL A 501 12.04 10.90 1.18
N LEU A 502 11.54 11.73 2.09
CA LEU A 502 11.64 13.18 1.98
C LEU A 502 13.01 13.65 2.45
N THR A 503 13.76 14.30 1.56
CA THR A 503 15.02 14.96 1.90
C THR A 503 14.78 16.42 2.26
N ILE A 504 15.21 16.80 3.46
CA ILE A 504 15.02 18.12 4.05
C ILE A 504 16.40 18.77 4.21
N SER A 505 16.53 20.02 3.78
CA SER A 505 17.72 20.85 3.97
C SER A 505 17.40 21.97 4.96
N PRO A 506 17.66 21.77 6.26
CA PRO A 506 17.30 22.74 7.29
C PRO A 506 18.08 24.05 7.15
N PRO A 507 17.49 25.21 7.46
CA PRO A 507 18.21 26.48 7.55
C PRO A 507 19.34 26.45 8.59
N LEU A 508 20.36 27.28 8.41
CA LEU A 508 21.58 27.32 9.25
C LEU A 508 21.37 27.52 10.75
N ARG A 509 20.25 28.15 11.13
CA ARG A 509 19.90 28.45 12.51
C ARG A 509 18.76 27.59 13.06
N ALA A 510 18.30 26.62 12.28
CA ALA A 510 17.27 25.70 12.74
C ALA A 510 17.82 24.80 13.85
N ASP A 511 17.14 24.76 14.99
CA ASP A 511 17.45 23.85 16.09
C ASP A 511 16.83 22.46 15.83
N SER A 512 15.59 22.45 15.34
CA SER A 512 14.84 21.24 15.00
C SER A 512 13.83 21.49 13.88
N ILE A 513 13.41 20.39 13.25
CA ILE A 513 12.32 20.37 12.27
C ILE A 513 11.16 19.60 12.87
N ARG A 514 9.98 20.22 12.89
CA ARG A 514 8.73 19.57 13.30
C ARG A 514 7.89 19.27 12.07
N ILE A 515 7.45 18.02 11.91
CA ILE A 515 6.56 17.59 10.83
C ILE A 515 5.24 17.15 11.44
N THR A 516 4.14 17.73 10.98
CA THR A 516 2.78 17.34 11.34
C THR A 516 2.15 16.57 10.19
N ALA A 517 1.79 15.31 10.43
CA ALA A 517 1.11 14.44 9.48
C ALA A 517 -0.39 14.79 9.35
N PRO A 518 -1.09 14.28 8.31
CA PRO A 518 -2.51 14.56 8.09
C PRO A 518 -3.43 14.17 9.26
N ASP A 519 -3.06 13.16 10.04
CA ASP A 519 -3.76 12.72 11.26
C ASP A 519 -3.43 13.55 12.51
N ALA A 520 -2.67 14.64 12.35
CA ALA A 520 -2.11 15.49 13.41
C ALA A 520 -1.04 14.82 14.30
N THR A 521 -0.50 13.66 13.91
CA THR A 521 0.70 13.10 14.53
C THR A 521 1.90 14.01 14.27
N VAL A 522 2.68 14.29 15.32
CA VAL A 522 3.83 15.20 15.25
C VAL A 522 5.13 14.41 15.38
N TYR A 523 6.04 14.65 14.43
CA TYR A 523 7.41 14.14 14.43
C TYR A 523 8.39 15.29 14.64
N GLU A 524 9.34 15.13 15.56
CA GLU A 524 10.41 16.10 15.78
C GLU A 524 11.76 15.49 15.39
N LEU A 525 12.46 16.19 14.49
CA LEU A 525 13.75 15.79 13.93
C LEU A 525 14.80 16.81 14.40
N PRO A 526 15.76 16.42 15.26
CA PRO A 526 16.85 17.32 15.64
C PRO A 526 17.75 17.59 14.43
N VAL A 527 18.20 18.84 14.26
CA VAL A 527 19.14 19.19 13.20
C VAL A 527 20.53 18.70 13.59
N ALA A 528 20.90 17.51 13.08
CA ALA A 528 22.17 16.84 13.38
C ALA A 528 23.17 16.87 12.20
N GLY A 529 22.79 17.43 11.06
CA GLY A 529 23.61 17.50 9.84
C GLY A 529 22.99 18.38 8.76
N ASP A 530 23.67 18.45 7.60
CA ASP A 530 23.29 19.33 6.48
C ASP A 530 21.99 18.91 5.79
N THR A 531 21.63 17.61 5.88
CA THR A 531 20.37 17.08 5.36
C THR A 531 19.75 16.13 6.36
N LEU A 532 18.42 16.11 6.38
CA LEU A 532 17.62 15.18 7.17
C LEU A 532 16.78 14.34 6.22
N ALA A 533 16.60 13.06 6.54
CA ALA A 533 15.71 12.16 5.84
C ALA A 533 14.48 11.88 6.70
N PHE A 534 13.31 12.09 6.13
CA PHE A 534 12.03 11.74 6.75
C PHE A 534 11.37 10.63 5.94
N THR A 535 11.00 9.54 6.61
CA THR A 535 10.51 8.32 5.96
C THR A 535 9.07 7.98 6.31
N GLN A 536 8.44 8.72 7.23
CA GLN A 536 7.09 8.45 7.74
C GLN A 536 6.03 9.11 6.84
N THR A 537 6.05 8.75 5.55
CA THR A 537 5.13 9.23 4.50
C THR A 537 3.99 8.23 4.25
N ASP A 538 3.54 7.57 5.32
CA ASP A 538 2.64 6.41 5.27
C ASP A 538 1.15 6.79 5.07
N GLN A 539 0.84 8.09 4.97
CA GLN A 539 -0.51 8.62 4.89
C GLN A 539 -0.67 9.56 3.69
N LEU A 540 -1.81 9.46 3.01
CA LEU A 540 -2.21 10.40 1.98
C LEU A 540 -2.62 11.73 2.60
N GLY A 541 -2.20 12.84 2.00
CA GLY A 541 -2.65 14.17 2.42
C GLY A 541 -1.57 15.23 2.41
N LEU A 542 -1.89 16.32 3.10
CA LEU A 542 -0.99 17.46 3.31
C LEU A 542 -0.23 17.28 4.63
N TYR A 543 1.09 17.37 4.54
CA TYR A 543 1.98 17.42 5.68
C TYR A 543 2.46 18.85 5.88
N GLN A 544 2.60 19.26 7.13
CA GLN A 544 3.16 20.56 7.50
C GLN A 544 4.56 20.39 8.07
N LEU A 545 5.54 21.10 7.52
CA LEU A 545 6.91 21.18 8.03
C LEU A 545 7.14 22.57 8.64
N ASP A 546 7.46 22.59 9.93
CA ASP A 546 7.82 23.78 10.68
C ASP A 546 9.30 23.73 11.06
N VAL A 547 10.02 24.81 10.76
CA VAL A 547 11.40 25.04 11.20
C VAL A 547 11.35 25.74 12.55
N ILE A 548 11.98 25.15 13.56
CA ILE A 548 12.05 25.70 14.91
C ILE A 548 13.43 26.36 15.11
N GLU A 549 13.44 27.63 15.49
CA GLU A 549 14.62 28.39 15.90
C GLU A 549 14.32 29.06 17.25
N ALA A 550 15.16 28.83 18.26
CA ALA A 550 15.01 29.36 19.61
C ALA A 550 13.61 29.14 20.23
N ASP A 551 13.07 27.92 20.07
CA ASP A 551 11.72 27.51 20.50
C ASP A 551 10.53 28.21 19.80
N GLU A 552 10.78 28.99 18.74
CA GLU A 552 9.73 29.61 17.91
C GLU A 552 9.70 29.03 16.49
N VAL A 553 8.53 29.05 15.85
CA VAL A 553 8.39 28.65 14.44
C VAL A 553 8.92 29.78 13.56
N ALA A 554 10.13 29.59 13.00
CA ALA A 554 10.78 30.57 12.14
C ALA A 554 10.20 30.54 10.72
N ARG A 555 9.91 29.35 10.20
CA ARG A 555 9.39 29.15 8.85
C ARG A 555 8.49 27.92 8.79
N SER A 556 7.50 27.95 7.92
CA SER A 556 6.57 26.84 7.70
C SER A 556 6.44 26.56 6.21
N GLN A 557 6.39 25.28 5.84
CA GLN A 557 6.26 24.82 4.46
C GLN A 557 5.41 23.55 4.43
N ALA A 558 4.43 23.48 3.54
CA ALA A 558 3.63 22.28 3.33
C ALA A 558 4.24 21.41 2.21
N PHE A 559 3.97 20.10 2.26
CA PHE A 559 4.18 19.18 1.14
C PHE A 559 3.02 18.19 1.05
N ALA A 560 2.83 17.58 -0.12
CA ALA A 560 1.72 16.66 -0.38
C ALA A 560 2.21 15.24 -0.70
N VAL A 561 1.55 14.24 -0.11
CA VAL A 561 1.73 12.81 -0.41
C VAL A 561 0.44 12.29 -1.04
N ASN A 562 0.57 11.63 -2.20
CA ASN A 562 -0.56 11.13 -3.00
C ASN A 562 -0.36 9.66 -3.37
N LEU A 563 -1.41 8.97 -3.81
CA LEU A 563 -1.28 7.58 -4.22
C LEU A 563 -0.48 7.47 -5.53
N PHE A 564 -0.97 8.12 -6.60
CA PHE A 564 -0.38 8.18 -7.95
C PHE A 564 0.28 6.87 -8.45
N ALA A 565 -0.24 5.72 -8.02
CA ALA A 565 0.30 4.41 -8.30
C ALA A 565 -0.66 3.66 -9.24
N THR A 566 -0.30 3.59 -10.53
CA THR A 566 -1.14 2.92 -11.54
C THR A 566 -1.43 1.45 -11.18
N GLY A 567 -0.47 0.74 -10.59
CA GLY A 567 -0.65 -0.65 -10.16
C GLY A 567 -1.66 -0.84 -9.04
N GLU A 568 -1.86 0.18 -8.19
CA GLU A 568 -2.86 0.16 -7.11
C GLU A 568 -4.22 0.68 -7.58
N SER A 569 -4.24 1.65 -8.49
CA SER A 569 -5.48 2.17 -9.07
C SER A 569 -6.10 1.24 -10.11
N ASP A 570 -5.32 0.41 -10.84
CA ASP A 570 -5.88 -0.66 -11.69
C ASP A 570 -6.22 -1.88 -10.83
N ILE A 571 -7.37 -1.80 -10.14
CA ILE A 571 -7.84 -2.85 -9.24
C ILE A 571 -8.35 -4.11 -9.95
N ARG A 572 -8.06 -4.33 -11.24
CA ARG A 572 -8.55 -5.50 -11.96
C ARG A 572 -7.98 -6.79 -11.34
N PRO A 573 -8.82 -7.68 -10.80
CA PRO A 573 -8.34 -8.90 -10.18
C PRO A 573 -7.73 -9.84 -11.22
N VAL A 574 -6.53 -10.34 -10.94
CA VAL A 574 -5.89 -11.38 -11.76
C VAL A 574 -6.48 -12.74 -11.38
N PRO A 575 -7.01 -13.54 -12.33
CA PRO A 575 -7.54 -14.86 -12.03
C PRO A 575 -6.49 -15.86 -11.53
N ALA A 576 -6.94 -16.87 -10.79
CA ALA A 576 -6.10 -17.99 -10.39
C ALA A 576 -5.49 -18.69 -11.61
N GLY A 577 -4.17 -18.94 -11.60
CA GLY A 577 -3.45 -19.61 -12.68
C GLY A 577 -2.92 -18.71 -13.80
N GLU A 578 -3.32 -17.43 -13.84
CA GLU A 578 -2.78 -16.45 -14.81
C GLU A 578 -1.60 -15.64 -14.26
N LEU A 579 -1.45 -15.57 -12.93
CA LEU A 579 -0.30 -14.93 -12.30
C LEU A 579 0.98 -15.74 -12.60
N ARG A 580 1.94 -15.10 -13.28
CA ARG A 580 3.26 -15.66 -13.58
C ARG A 580 4.35 -14.73 -13.05
N LEU A 581 5.12 -15.21 -12.08
CA LEU A 581 6.32 -14.51 -11.61
C LEU A 581 7.54 -14.95 -12.42
N GLY A 582 8.42 -14.00 -12.73
CA GLY A 582 9.67 -14.24 -13.44
C GLY A 582 10.66 -15.05 -12.59
N GLY A 583 11.67 -15.68 -13.20
CA GLY A 583 12.75 -16.37 -12.47
C GLY A 583 12.49 -17.82 -12.06
N ALA A 584 11.26 -18.32 -12.23
CA ALA A 584 11.02 -19.75 -12.10
C ALA A 584 11.66 -20.50 -13.29
N GLY A 585 12.74 -21.23 -13.02
CA GLY A 585 13.32 -22.14 -14.00
C GLY A 585 12.27 -23.10 -14.56
N GLU A 586 12.40 -23.46 -15.84
CA GLU A 586 11.59 -24.46 -16.54
C GLU A 586 11.72 -25.86 -15.90
N SER A 587 11.28 -26.05 -14.65
CA SER A 587 11.30 -27.33 -13.93
C SER A 587 10.49 -27.24 -12.64
N ALA A 588 9.21 -26.94 -12.77
CA ALA A 588 8.18 -27.50 -11.90
C ALA A 588 6.84 -27.19 -12.55
N SER A 589 6.38 -28.07 -13.44
CA SER A 589 4.95 -28.35 -13.49
C SER A 589 4.58 -28.74 -12.07
N GLY A 590 4.14 -27.77 -11.27
CA GLY A 590 3.55 -28.04 -9.97
C GLY A 590 2.39 -28.97 -10.28
N GLU A 591 2.55 -30.26 -10.02
CA GLU A 591 1.40 -31.12 -9.81
C GLU A 591 0.63 -30.39 -8.72
N GLU A 592 -0.54 -29.85 -9.07
CA GLU A 592 -1.51 -29.42 -8.08
C GLU A 592 -1.68 -30.62 -7.15
N GLN A 593 -1.06 -30.56 -5.96
CA GLN A 593 -1.23 -31.57 -4.95
C GLN A 593 -2.64 -31.37 -4.39
N LEU A 594 -3.60 -31.97 -5.08
CA LEU A 594 -4.99 -32.07 -4.68
C LEU A 594 -5.02 -32.90 -3.39
N GLY A 595 -5.14 -32.24 -2.24
CA GLY A 595 -5.41 -32.94 -1.01
C GLY A 595 -6.89 -33.24 -0.88
N LEU A 596 -7.19 -34.15 0.03
CA LEU A 596 -8.48 -34.81 0.12
C LEU A 596 -9.14 -34.38 1.43
N GLN A 597 -10.21 -33.60 1.35
CA GLN A 597 -11.02 -33.29 2.53
C GLN A 597 -12.02 -34.43 2.75
N GLU A 598 -11.83 -35.22 3.82
CA GLU A 598 -12.66 -36.38 4.13
C GLU A 598 -13.89 -36.02 5.00
N PHE A 599 -15.08 -36.55 4.66
CA PHE A 599 -16.33 -36.32 5.40
C PHE A 599 -16.74 -37.49 6.30
N TRP A 600 -15.82 -38.37 6.70
CA TRP A 600 -16.16 -39.57 7.47
C TRP A 600 -16.62 -39.27 8.89
N LEU A 601 -16.05 -38.25 9.53
CA LEU A 601 -16.34 -37.88 10.93
C LEU A 601 -17.80 -37.41 11.13
N PRO A 602 -18.36 -36.47 10.35
CA PRO A 602 -19.78 -36.10 10.50
C PRO A 602 -20.73 -37.27 10.21
N LEU A 603 -20.38 -38.16 9.28
CA LEU A 603 -21.14 -39.38 8.99
C LEU A 603 -21.10 -40.39 10.15
N ALA A 604 -19.96 -40.51 10.83
CA ALA A 604 -19.82 -41.34 12.03
C ALA A 604 -20.63 -40.77 13.21
N VAL A 605 -20.62 -39.45 13.40
CA VAL A 605 -21.45 -38.76 14.40
C VAL A 605 -22.94 -38.96 14.10
N LEU A 606 -23.35 -38.86 12.83
CA LEU A 606 -24.72 -39.14 12.41
C LEU A 606 -25.14 -40.58 12.72
N ALA A 607 -24.27 -41.57 12.44
CA ALA A 607 -24.51 -42.96 12.77
C ALA A 607 -24.70 -43.17 14.29
N LEU A 608 -23.89 -42.50 15.11
CA LEU A 608 -23.99 -42.56 16.58
C LEU A 608 -25.29 -41.92 17.09
N LEU A 609 -25.71 -40.78 16.55
CA LEU A 609 -26.99 -40.14 16.88
C LEU A 609 -28.18 -41.05 16.53
N LEU A 610 -28.14 -41.68 15.36
CA LEU A 610 -29.18 -42.63 14.94
C LEU A 610 -29.24 -43.85 15.88
N LEU A 611 -28.09 -44.37 16.31
CA LEU A 611 -28.02 -45.46 17.28
C LEU A 611 -28.63 -45.07 18.63
N MET A 612 -28.37 -43.84 19.11
CA MET A 612 -29.01 -43.32 20.32
C MET A 612 -30.54 -43.19 20.17
N ILE A 613 -31.02 -42.74 19.00
CA ILE A 613 -32.46 -42.70 18.69
C ILE A 613 -33.03 -44.12 18.66
N GLU A 614 -32.32 -45.10 18.13
CA GLU A 614 -32.75 -46.51 18.10
C GLU A 614 -32.99 -47.00 19.51
N TRP A 615 -31.99 -46.80 20.36
CA TRP A 615 -31.99 -47.23 21.74
C TRP A 615 -33.15 -46.58 22.49
N TRP A 616 -33.38 -45.28 22.29
CA TRP A 616 -34.51 -44.57 22.88
C TRP A 616 -35.87 -45.10 22.41
N VAL A 617 -36.07 -45.31 21.09
CA VAL A 617 -37.30 -45.88 20.54
C VAL A 617 -37.54 -47.30 21.06
N TYR A 618 -36.48 -48.11 21.15
CA TYR A 618 -36.52 -49.47 21.70
C TYR A 618 -36.95 -49.46 23.17
N HIS A 619 -36.35 -48.60 23.99
CA HIS A 619 -36.70 -48.48 25.41
C HIS A 619 -38.11 -47.94 25.64
N ARG A 620 -38.57 -47.00 24.82
CA ARG A 620 -39.93 -46.46 24.91
C ARG A 620 -40.99 -47.51 24.55
N ARG A 621 -40.69 -48.41 23.61
CA ARG A 621 -41.55 -49.56 23.27
C ARG A 621 -41.64 -50.61 24.38
N LEU A 622 -40.61 -50.75 25.23
CA LEU A 622 -40.60 -51.67 26.38
C LEU A 622 -41.41 -51.14 27.57
N ARG A 623 -41.62 -49.82 27.67
CA ARG A 623 -42.33 -49.16 28.79
C ARG A 623 -43.85 -49.00 28.58
N ALA A 624 -44.42 -49.46 27.47
CA ALA A 624 -45.87 -49.42 27.25
C ALA A 624 -46.56 -50.68 27.84
N PRO A 625 -47.39 -50.57 28.90
CA PRO A 625 -48.17 -51.71 29.37
C PRO A 625 -49.33 -51.97 28.40
N THR A 626 -49.30 -53.09 27.70
CA THR A 626 -50.50 -53.61 27.01
C THR A 626 -51.40 -54.32 28.01
N VAL A 627 -52.44 -53.64 28.51
CA VAL A 627 -53.55 -54.25 29.25
C VAL A 627 -54.84 -54.16 28.42
N LEU A 628 -55.37 -55.36 28.11
CA LEU A 628 -56.74 -55.80 27.79
C LEU A 628 -57.81 -54.80 27.29
N GLY A 629 -58.49 -55.21 26.20
CA GLY A 629 -59.81 -54.70 25.83
C GLY A 629 -60.57 -55.68 24.94
N ALA A 630 -61.26 -56.65 25.56
CA ALA A 630 -62.25 -57.51 24.90
C ALA A 630 -63.65 -57.21 25.45
N GLY A 631 -64.49 -56.63 24.58
CA GLY A 631 -65.95 -56.84 24.47
C GLY A 631 -66.87 -56.54 25.67
N ARG A 632 -67.76 -55.56 25.50
CA ARG A 632 -69.18 -55.66 25.91
C ARG A 632 -70.06 -54.75 25.04
N ARG A 633 -70.89 -55.36 24.19
CA ARG A 633 -72.17 -54.81 23.73
C ARG A 633 -73.19 -55.08 24.82
N PHE A 634 -73.92 -54.07 25.30
CA PHE A 634 -75.26 -54.22 25.86
C PHE A 634 -76.02 -52.90 25.70
N SER A 635 -77.00 -52.91 24.81
CA SER A 635 -78.13 -51.97 24.77
C SER A 635 -79.10 -52.32 25.90
N TRP A 636 -79.82 -51.34 26.50
CA TRP A 636 -81.26 -51.41 26.78
C TRP A 636 -81.78 -50.07 27.34
N LEU A 637 -82.99 -49.72 26.91
CA LEU A 637 -83.80 -48.54 27.24
C LEU A 637 -84.12 -48.38 28.74
N PRO A 638 -84.65 -47.20 29.13
CA PRO A 638 -85.83 -47.13 29.98
C PRO A 638 -87.01 -46.52 29.21
N ARG A 639 -88.21 -47.09 29.40
CA ARG A 639 -89.46 -46.66 28.78
C ARG A 639 -90.46 -46.31 29.91
N TRP A 640 -91.26 -45.26 29.65
CA TRP A 640 -92.44 -44.75 30.39
C TRP A 640 -92.16 -43.92 31.66
N GLY A 641 -92.83 -42.78 31.92
CA GLY A 641 -93.88 -42.07 31.18
C GLY A 641 -94.38 -40.83 31.97
N ARG A 642 -95.09 -39.95 31.24
CA ARG A 642 -96.12 -38.96 31.64
C ARG A 642 -96.08 -38.32 33.05
N ASN A 643 -96.13 -36.98 33.10
CA ASN A 643 -97.41 -36.27 33.26
C ASN A 643 -97.28 -34.75 33.07
N SER A 644 -98.36 -34.20 32.48
CA SER A 644 -98.84 -32.81 32.41
C SER A 644 -97.93 -31.73 31.86
#